data_AF-A0A496B749-F1
#
_entry.id   AF-A0A496B749-F1
#
_cell.length_a   1.000
_cell.length_b   1.000
_cell.length_c   1.000
_cell.angle_alpha   90.00
_cell.angle_beta   90.00
_cell.angle_gamma   90.00
#
_symmetry.space_group_name_H-M   'P 1'
#
loop_
_entity.id
_entity.type
_entity.pdbx_description
1 polymer ?
#
loop_
_entity_poly.entity_id
_entity_poly.type
_entity_poly.pdbx_seq_one_letter_code
_entity_poly.pdbx_strand_id
1 'polypeptide(L)'
;MKTRRFSILVVLLAIFTIVTNTFAQDYTTLELPEGAKARLGKGKINEIKYSPDGTRLAVVSAIGIWIYDAQTDEALELIRGHTAEVNSVAFSSDGNTLASGSADNTIRLWDANTGSHLHTLTGHTNPGRNFIRSGVLSIAFSPDSTIIASGSADNTVRLWDTNTGRELRILTGHAAPVASVAFHPDGATLASGSWDRTARLWATNTGSELKTLTWHTIPVASVSFSPDGTLLASGSWDRTVRLWDANTGLHLRAFTGHTTGVNSVAFRPDGTTLASGSDDNTVRLWDVNTGDHLRTFTGHTAEVIGVAFRPDGTTLASGSEDGTVRLWDANTGSELRTLTGHTAGIIGVAFSPDRRTIASGSEDGAVRLWDANTGNHLHTLTGHTNTVNSLSFSPDGTILASGSYDDTARLWDVNTGSRLHILTEHRDWIRDVAFSPDGTILATASGDRTVRLWDVNTGSELRTLTGHTHWVRSASFSPDGTTIVSGGYDDTVRLWDANTGNELHTLTGHTAGAASVLFSPDGTIVASGSYDDTVRLWDANTGNHLHTLTGHTDSIVSISFSPDGTLATGSWDRTVRLWDVNTGSELRTLAGHADDVDGVAFGPDGNTLVSASKDGTVLVWELNPSTTSGVIEPPRPKEDVTGDAIVNIQDLVSVASNLGKSGSDLGQSGDKAADVNGDGTVNIQDLVLVASALGAGASAPALNAHALQAFSTVDLEKWLQEARQLPLTDPAFQRGLLILEQLLGTLTPKQTALLPNYPNPFNPETWIPYQLATPANVKISIHAADGKLVQNLALGTQGIGIYASRSRAAYWDGKNALGESVASGIYFYTLTADNFRATRRMLILK
;
A
#
# COMPACT_ATOMS: atom_id res chain seq x y z
N MET A 1 65.83 18.31 -43.53
CA MET A 1 64.72 17.76 -44.35
C MET A 1 63.82 16.98 -43.41
N LYS A 2 62.64 17.50 -43.07
CA LYS A 2 61.38 17.29 -43.81
C LYS A 2 60.91 15.83 -43.66
N THR A 3 59.70 15.46 -43.27
CA THR A 3 58.47 16.13 -42.81
C THR A 3 57.43 15.01 -42.66
N ARG A 4 56.33 15.27 -41.92
CA ARG A 4 55.05 14.55 -41.91
C ARG A 4 55.02 13.23 -41.11
N ARG A 5 54.44 13.26 -39.90
CA ARG A 5 52.98 13.21 -39.65
C ARG A 5 52.70 13.52 -38.16
N PHE A 6 52.52 14.80 -37.87
CA PHE A 6 51.53 15.24 -36.87
C PHE A 6 50.13 14.98 -37.47
N SER A 7 49.13 14.77 -36.60
CA SER A 7 47.68 14.73 -36.91
C SER A 7 46.98 13.38 -37.10
N ILE A 8 47.27 12.35 -36.27
CA ILE A 8 46.28 11.27 -36.00
C ILE A 8 46.18 10.91 -34.49
N LEU A 9 47.11 11.34 -33.63
CA LEU A 9 47.13 10.91 -32.22
C LEU A 9 46.31 11.77 -31.24
N VAL A 10 45.55 12.77 -31.70
CA VAL A 10 44.73 13.66 -30.83
C VAL A 10 43.22 13.47 -31.08
N VAL A 11 42.82 12.58 -31.99
CA VAL A 11 41.39 12.25 -32.24
C VAL A 11 40.99 10.89 -31.64
N LEU A 12 41.93 10.13 -31.07
CA LEU A 12 41.67 8.81 -30.47
C LEU A 12 41.58 8.82 -28.92
N LEU A 13 41.69 10.00 -28.28
CA LEU A 13 41.54 10.15 -26.83
C LEU A 13 40.31 10.98 -26.42
N ALA A 14 39.38 11.21 -27.36
CA ALA A 14 38.15 11.99 -27.15
C ALA A 14 36.87 11.23 -27.57
N ILE A 15 36.93 9.89 -27.68
CA ILE A 15 35.78 9.00 -27.95
C ILE A 15 35.69 7.88 -26.89
N PHE A 16 36.09 8.16 -25.66
CA PHE A 16 35.81 7.30 -24.49
C PHE A 16 35.20 8.09 -23.32
N THR A 17 34.52 9.18 -23.65
CA THR A 17 33.66 9.92 -22.73
C THR A 17 32.37 10.22 -23.50
N ILE A 18 31.48 9.25 -23.59
CA ILE A 18 30.03 9.40 -23.83
C ILE A 18 29.41 8.01 -23.61
N VAL A 19 28.43 8.01 -22.70
CA VAL A 19 27.55 6.90 -22.24
C VAL A 19 28.15 5.89 -21.24
N THR A 20 28.44 6.34 -20.01
CA THR A 20 27.89 5.58 -18.87
C THR A 20 26.47 6.10 -18.70
N ASN A 21 25.51 5.33 -19.20
CA ASN A 21 24.09 5.66 -19.08
C ASN A 21 23.74 5.88 -17.61
N THR A 22 23.45 7.14 -17.33
CA THR A 22 22.32 7.58 -16.54
C THR A 22 21.13 6.64 -16.68
N PHE A 23 20.78 5.94 -15.60
CA PHE A 23 19.40 5.53 -15.35
C PHE A 23 19.04 6.06 -13.97
N ALA A 24 18.54 7.30 -13.96
CA ALA A 24 17.68 7.72 -12.87
C ALA A 24 16.51 6.74 -12.84
N GLN A 25 16.21 6.22 -11.66
CA GLN A 25 15.30 5.11 -11.45
C GLN A 25 13.85 5.49 -11.81
N ASP A 26 13.39 5.16 -13.02
CA ASP A 26 11.98 5.35 -13.45
C ASP A 26 10.97 4.61 -12.55
N TYR A 27 11.43 3.71 -11.67
CA TYR A 27 10.54 3.03 -10.74
C TYR A 27 9.94 3.94 -9.67
N THR A 28 10.58 5.07 -9.33
CA THR A 28 10.15 5.90 -8.19
C THR A 28 8.77 6.52 -8.41
N THR A 29 8.28 6.54 -9.64
CA THR A 29 6.96 7.04 -10.04
C THR A 29 5.96 5.95 -10.42
N LEU A 30 6.38 4.68 -10.46
CA LEU A 30 5.48 3.57 -10.77
C LEU A 30 4.48 3.35 -9.64
N GLU A 31 3.19 3.36 -9.97
CA GLU A 31 2.13 2.92 -9.08
C GLU A 31 2.23 3.57 -7.69
N LEU A 32 2.05 4.89 -7.65
CA LEU A 32 2.07 5.68 -6.42
C LEU A 32 0.68 5.74 -5.77
N PRO A 33 0.59 5.79 -4.43
CA PRO A 33 -0.66 6.11 -3.74
C PRO A 33 -1.13 7.53 -4.08
N GLU A 34 -2.42 7.79 -3.92
CA GLU A 34 -3.00 9.11 -4.19
C GLU A 34 -2.29 10.20 -3.35
N GLY A 35 -1.79 11.25 -4.02
CA GLY A 35 -1.08 12.36 -3.39
C GLY A 35 0.42 12.12 -3.14
N ALA A 36 0.94 10.92 -3.40
CA ALA A 36 2.38 10.67 -3.40
C ALA A 36 2.99 11.04 -4.76
N LYS A 37 4.15 11.70 -4.75
CA LYS A 37 4.91 12.10 -5.95
C LYS A 37 6.11 11.20 -6.23
N ALA A 38 6.60 10.49 -5.22
CA ALA A 38 7.70 9.53 -5.37
C ALA A 38 7.68 8.46 -4.27
N ARG A 39 8.23 7.28 -4.58
CA ARG A 39 8.56 6.22 -3.64
C ARG A 39 10.04 5.89 -3.70
N LEU A 40 10.68 5.88 -2.55
CA LEU A 40 12.04 5.38 -2.38
C LEU A 40 12.00 4.02 -1.67
N GLY A 41 12.86 3.10 -2.08
CA GLY A 41 12.84 1.71 -1.59
C GLY A 41 11.87 0.80 -2.36
N LYS A 42 12.17 -0.50 -2.32
CA LYS A 42 11.44 -1.55 -3.05
C LYS A 42 10.77 -2.58 -2.14
N GLY A 43 10.89 -2.38 -0.83
CA GLY A 43 10.38 -3.26 0.22
C GLY A 43 11.22 -4.53 0.44
N LYS A 44 11.01 -5.17 1.60
CA LYS A 44 11.66 -6.44 1.96
C LYS A 44 11.33 -7.50 0.90
N ILE A 45 12.35 -8.19 0.40
CA ILE A 45 12.17 -9.25 -0.61
C ILE A 45 11.67 -10.51 0.10
N ASN A 46 10.76 -11.25 -0.54
CA ASN A 46 10.20 -12.50 -0.02
C ASN A 46 10.49 -13.71 -0.92
N GLU A 47 10.49 -13.53 -2.25
CA GLU A 47 10.82 -14.57 -3.24
C GLU A 47 11.27 -13.95 -4.58
N ILE A 48 12.04 -14.69 -5.37
CA ILE A 48 12.42 -14.32 -6.75
C ILE A 48 12.17 -15.48 -7.72
N LYS A 49 11.68 -15.17 -8.94
CA LYS A 49 11.48 -16.15 -10.03
C LYS A 49 11.73 -15.55 -11.41
N TYR A 50 12.44 -16.27 -12.26
CA TYR A 50 12.50 -15.96 -13.69
C TYR A 50 11.24 -16.46 -14.41
N SER A 51 10.85 -15.75 -15.47
CA SER A 51 9.90 -16.29 -16.45
C SER A 51 10.50 -17.49 -17.20
N PRO A 52 9.68 -18.39 -17.76
CA PRO A 52 10.17 -19.61 -18.42
C PRO A 52 11.12 -19.35 -19.60
N ASP A 53 10.96 -18.22 -20.29
CA ASP A 53 11.80 -17.76 -21.38
C ASP A 53 13.05 -16.98 -20.91
N GLY A 54 13.15 -16.67 -19.61
CA GLY A 54 14.28 -15.98 -19.00
C GLY A 54 14.41 -14.50 -19.39
N THR A 55 13.32 -13.92 -19.93
CA THR A 55 13.26 -12.52 -20.34
C THR A 55 12.78 -11.60 -19.23
N ARG A 56 12.05 -12.12 -18.24
CA ARG A 56 11.57 -11.36 -17.07
C ARG A 56 12.01 -11.99 -15.76
N LEU A 57 12.18 -11.15 -14.75
CA LEU A 57 12.42 -11.54 -13.37
C LEU A 57 11.33 -10.92 -12.48
N ALA A 58 10.52 -11.77 -11.84
CA ALA A 58 9.58 -11.36 -10.81
C ALA A 58 10.28 -11.37 -9.45
N VAL A 59 10.21 -10.26 -8.73
CA VAL A 59 10.74 -10.08 -7.38
C VAL A 59 9.60 -9.70 -6.46
N VAL A 60 9.25 -10.61 -5.57
CA VAL A 60 8.20 -10.40 -4.56
C VAL A 60 8.76 -9.57 -3.42
N SER A 61 8.04 -8.53 -3.06
CA SER A 61 8.37 -7.63 -1.95
C SER A 61 7.19 -7.38 -1.01
N ALA A 62 7.46 -6.81 0.16
CA ALA A 62 6.44 -6.41 1.13
C ALA A 62 5.34 -5.49 0.53
N ILE A 63 5.68 -4.70 -0.50
CA ILE A 63 4.75 -3.74 -1.13
C ILE A 63 4.04 -4.27 -2.38
N GLY A 64 4.45 -5.43 -2.91
CA GLY A 64 3.93 -5.97 -4.17
C GLY A 64 4.96 -6.76 -4.96
N ILE A 65 4.70 -6.98 -6.25
CA ILE A 65 5.54 -7.82 -7.11
C ILE A 65 6.17 -6.93 -8.18
N TRP A 66 7.50 -6.79 -8.11
CA TRP A 66 8.26 -6.09 -9.13
C TRP A 66 8.54 -7.01 -10.32
N ILE A 67 8.28 -6.54 -11.53
CA ILE A 67 8.65 -7.22 -12.77
C ILE A 67 9.83 -6.47 -13.39
N TYR A 68 10.92 -7.17 -13.63
CA TYR A 68 12.11 -6.65 -14.30
C TYR A 68 12.30 -7.29 -15.67
N ASP A 69 12.86 -6.54 -16.60
CA ASP A 69 13.51 -7.12 -17.77
C ASP A 69 14.82 -7.79 -17.33
N ALA A 70 14.97 -9.08 -17.61
CA ALA A 70 16.11 -9.89 -17.17
C ALA A 70 17.39 -9.65 -17.99
N GLN A 71 17.33 -8.88 -19.08
CA GLN A 71 18.49 -8.49 -19.89
C GLN A 71 18.98 -7.09 -19.54
N THR A 72 18.07 -6.14 -19.32
CA THR A 72 18.40 -4.74 -19.03
C THR A 72 18.41 -4.42 -17.54
N ASP A 73 17.84 -5.28 -16.70
CA ASP A 73 17.61 -5.09 -15.26
C ASP A 73 16.68 -3.90 -14.93
N GLU A 74 15.96 -3.39 -15.93
CA GLU A 74 15.00 -2.30 -15.76
C GLU A 74 13.71 -2.80 -15.12
N ALA A 75 13.21 -2.06 -14.13
CA ALA A 75 11.90 -2.33 -13.55
C ALA A 75 10.83 -1.93 -14.56
N LEU A 76 10.08 -2.91 -15.04
CA LEU A 76 9.00 -2.73 -16.01
C LEU A 76 7.69 -2.35 -15.32
N GLU A 77 7.39 -3.00 -14.19
CA GLU A 77 6.09 -2.87 -13.54
C GLU A 77 6.16 -3.21 -12.04
N LEU A 78 5.23 -2.65 -11.26
CA LEU A 78 4.95 -3.07 -9.89
C LEU A 78 3.47 -3.46 -9.75
N ILE A 79 3.23 -4.77 -9.62
CA ILE A 79 1.88 -5.32 -9.47
C ILE A 79 1.45 -5.24 -8.00
N ARG A 80 0.30 -4.62 -7.76
CA ARG A 80 -0.32 -4.48 -6.42
C ARG A 80 -1.77 -4.94 -6.42
N GLY A 81 -2.25 -5.35 -5.25
CA GLY A 81 -3.67 -5.64 -5.04
C GLY A 81 -3.97 -6.66 -3.93
N HIS A 82 -2.95 -7.35 -3.41
CA HIS A 82 -3.07 -8.07 -2.14
C HIS A 82 -3.23 -7.08 -0.97
N THR A 83 -3.92 -7.50 0.09
CA THR A 83 -4.15 -6.65 1.28
C THR A 83 -3.14 -6.90 2.40
N ALA A 84 -2.18 -7.79 2.16
CA ALA A 84 -1.05 -8.08 3.02
C ALA A 84 0.16 -8.47 2.15
N GLU A 85 1.31 -8.70 2.77
CA GLU A 85 2.55 -9.09 2.09
C GLU A 85 2.35 -10.29 1.14
N VAL A 86 3.03 -10.26 0.01
CA VAL A 86 3.07 -11.40 -0.91
C VAL A 86 4.25 -12.29 -0.48
N ASN A 87 3.98 -13.57 -0.29
CA ASN A 87 4.98 -14.55 0.15
C ASN A 87 5.62 -15.29 -1.02
N SER A 88 4.84 -15.55 -2.08
CA SER A 88 5.30 -16.40 -3.18
C SER A 88 4.71 -16.00 -4.53
N VAL A 89 5.46 -16.30 -5.59
CA VAL A 89 5.08 -16.06 -6.99
C VAL A 89 5.44 -17.24 -7.89
N ALA A 90 4.65 -17.46 -8.94
CA ALA A 90 4.96 -18.43 -10.00
C ALA A 90 4.46 -17.94 -11.36
N PHE A 91 5.22 -18.21 -12.42
CA PHE A 91 4.76 -18.03 -13.81
C PHE A 91 4.11 -19.30 -14.33
N SER A 92 3.10 -19.15 -15.19
CA SER A 92 2.63 -20.22 -16.07
C SER A 92 3.74 -20.65 -17.04
N SER A 93 3.65 -21.86 -17.58
CA SER A 93 4.62 -22.44 -18.51
C SER A 93 4.83 -21.62 -19.77
N ASP A 94 3.83 -20.86 -20.21
CA ASP A 94 3.90 -19.93 -21.34
C ASP A 94 4.37 -18.52 -20.94
N GLY A 95 4.53 -18.25 -19.64
CA GLY A 95 4.94 -16.97 -19.09
C GLY A 95 3.88 -15.87 -19.14
N ASN A 96 2.66 -16.14 -19.62
CA ASN A 96 1.63 -15.10 -19.79
C ASN A 96 0.81 -14.83 -18.54
N THR A 97 0.76 -15.78 -17.60
CA THR A 97 0.04 -15.64 -16.34
C THR A 97 1.02 -15.69 -15.18
N LEU A 98 0.84 -14.79 -14.23
CA LEU A 98 1.56 -14.76 -12.97
C LEU A 98 0.58 -15.11 -11.84
N ALA A 99 0.93 -16.06 -10.99
CA ALA A 99 0.19 -16.35 -9.76
C ALA A 99 0.96 -15.82 -8.55
N SER A 100 0.27 -15.24 -7.58
CA SER A 100 0.85 -14.74 -6.33
C SER A 100 0.07 -15.20 -5.11
N GLY A 101 0.78 -15.59 -4.06
CA GLY A 101 0.22 -16.04 -2.78
C GLY A 101 0.61 -15.11 -1.66
N SER A 102 -0.34 -14.75 -0.81
CA SER A 102 -0.15 -13.71 0.19
C SER A 102 -0.55 -14.15 1.60
N ALA A 103 -0.04 -13.41 2.58
CA ALA A 103 -0.48 -13.45 3.97
C ALA A 103 -1.96 -13.08 4.15
N ASP A 104 -2.62 -12.49 3.15
CA ASP A 104 -4.07 -12.25 3.15
C ASP A 104 -4.91 -13.53 2.95
N ASN A 105 -4.26 -14.70 2.82
CA ASN A 105 -4.84 -16.03 2.59
C ASN A 105 -5.44 -16.21 1.19
N THR A 106 -5.15 -15.31 0.26
CA THR A 106 -5.61 -15.40 -1.12
C THR A 106 -4.48 -15.74 -2.08
N ILE A 107 -4.88 -16.30 -3.22
CA ILE A 107 -4.02 -16.43 -4.40
C ILE A 107 -4.60 -15.51 -5.46
N ARG A 108 -3.78 -14.71 -6.13
CA ARG A 108 -4.22 -13.87 -7.25
C ARG A 108 -3.51 -14.25 -8.52
N LEU A 109 -4.26 -14.22 -9.62
CA LEU A 109 -3.75 -14.40 -10.97
C LEU A 109 -3.71 -13.05 -11.66
N TRP A 110 -2.61 -12.80 -12.36
CA TRP A 110 -2.33 -11.57 -13.08
C TRP A 110 -1.93 -11.92 -14.50
N ASP A 111 -2.29 -11.06 -15.43
CA ASP A 111 -1.68 -11.06 -16.74
C ASP A 111 -0.24 -10.55 -16.60
N ALA A 112 0.73 -11.38 -16.94
CA ALA A 112 2.15 -11.07 -16.71
C ALA A 112 2.68 -9.92 -17.58
N ASN A 113 1.98 -9.58 -18.67
CA ASN A 113 2.40 -8.57 -19.63
C ASN A 113 1.85 -7.18 -19.30
N THR A 114 0.70 -7.14 -18.63
CA THR A 114 -0.06 -5.91 -18.34
C THR A 114 -0.25 -5.64 -16.85
N GLY A 115 0.15 -6.58 -16.00
CA GLY A 115 -0.09 -6.59 -14.55
C GLY A 115 -1.55 -6.62 -14.13
N SER A 116 -2.48 -6.76 -15.08
CA SER A 116 -3.91 -6.68 -14.81
C SER A 116 -4.38 -7.90 -14.01
N HIS A 117 -5.24 -7.66 -13.02
CA HIS A 117 -5.84 -8.70 -12.20
C HIS A 117 -6.81 -9.55 -13.02
N LEU A 118 -6.64 -10.88 -12.98
CA LEU A 118 -7.49 -11.84 -13.68
C LEU A 118 -8.49 -12.50 -12.73
N HIS A 119 -7.98 -13.16 -11.69
CA HIS A 119 -8.78 -13.96 -10.75
C HIS A 119 -8.23 -13.91 -9.33
N THR A 120 -9.11 -14.05 -8.33
CA THR A 120 -8.72 -14.26 -6.94
C THR A 120 -9.26 -15.61 -6.48
N LEU A 121 -8.38 -16.48 -6.01
CA LEU A 121 -8.70 -17.78 -5.45
C LEU A 121 -8.71 -17.65 -3.92
N THR A 122 -9.80 -18.09 -3.31
CA THR A 122 -10.01 -18.03 -1.86
C THR A 122 -10.37 -19.41 -1.33
N GLY A 123 -9.87 -19.75 -0.15
CA GLY A 123 -10.18 -21.03 0.51
C GLY A 123 -9.22 -21.40 1.62
N HIS A 124 -7.95 -20.97 1.53
CA HIS A 124 -7.01 -21.07 2.64
C HIS A 124 -7.46 -20.24 3.84
N THR A 125 -7.14 -20.72 5.04
CA THR A 125 -7.50 -20.04 6.29
C THR A 125 -6.24 -19.65 7.06
N ASN A 126 -6.35 -18.64 7.91
CA ASN A 126 -5.29 -18.33 8.86
C ASN A 126 -5.56 -19.13 10.15
N PRO A 127 -4.65 -20.01 10.61
CA PRO A 127 -4.86 -20.77 11.84
C PRO A 127 -4.82 -19.91 13.13
N GLY A 128 -4.54 -18.61 13.03
CA GLY A 128 -4.42 -17.72 14.19
C GLY A 128 -2.98 -17.67 14.72
N ARG A 129 -2.64 -16.53 15.36
CA ARG A 129 -1.29 -16.02 15.65
C ARG A 129 -0.30 -17.05 16.21
N ASN A 130 0.90 -17.12 15.60
CA ASN A 130 2.24 -17.29 16.20
C ASN A 130 3.34 -17.77 15.22
N PHE A 131 3.22 -17.49 13.92
CA PHE A 131 4.24 -17.86 12.94
C PHE A 131 4.78 -16.63 12.20
N ILE A 132 6.08 -16.66 11.89
CA ILE A 132 6.82 -15.56 11.24
C ILE A 132 6.28 -15.26 9.83
N ARG A 133 5.64 -16.25 9.18
CA ARG A 133 4.92 -16.09 7.91
C ARG A 133 3.53 -16.72 8.04
N SER A 134 2.51 -16.05 7.52
CA SER A 134 1.11 -16.50 7.55
C SER A 134 0.50 -16.52 6.15
N GLY A 135 -0.67 -17.15 6.00
CA GLY A 135 -1.39 -17.27 4.74
C GLY A 135 -0.77 -18.26 3.75
N VAL A 136 -0.84 -17.94 2.46
CA VAL A 136 -0.30 -18.80 1.39
C VAL A 136 1.20 -18.59 1.30
N LEU A 137 1.98 -19.65 1.52
CA LEU A 137 3.44 -19.59 1.66
C LEU A 137 4.18 -19.97 0.36
N SER A 138 3.59 -20.81 -0.48
CA SER A 138 4.21 -21.25 -1.73
C SER A 138 3.18 -21.58 -2.79
N ILE A 139 3.49 -21.27 -4.05
CA ILE A 139 2.66 -21.58 -5.21
C ILE A 139 3.50 -22.22 -6.32
N ALA A 140 2.90 -23.15 -7.06
CA ALA A 140 3.47 -23.68 -8.30
C ALA A 140 2.38 -23.94 -9.35
N PHE A 141 2.70 -23.73 -10.63
CA PHE A 141 1.89 -24.20 -11.75
C PHE A 141 2.25 -25.64 -12.12
N SER A 142 1.27 -26.42 -12.57
CA SER A 142 1.53 -27.67 -13.29
C SER A 142 2.26 -27.38 -14.61
N PRO A 143 3.02 -28.34 -15.16
CA PRO A 143 3.78 -28.13 -16.40
C PRO A 143 2.94 -27.71 -17.61
N ASP A 144 1.66 -28.08 -17.63
CA ASP A 144 0.67 -27.70 -18.64
C ASP A 144 -0.13 -26.43 -18.27
N SER A 145 0.18 -25.81 -17.12
CA SER A 145 -0.50 -24.64 -16.53
C SER A 145 -2.00 -24.81 -16.27
N THR A 146 -2.54 -26.02 -16.30
CA THR A 146 -3.98 -26.25 -16.05
C THR A 146 -4.34 -26.27 -14.57
N ILE A 147 -3.37 -26.56 -13.70
CA ILE A 147 -3.53 -26.66 -12.25
C ILE A 147 -2.54 -25.74 -11.55
N ILE A 148 -3.00 -25.08 -10.48
CA ILE A 148 -2.15 -24.39 -9.51
C ILE A 148 -2.14 -25.20 -8.22
N ALA A 149 -0.97 -25.41 -7.65
CA ALA A 149 -0.82 -25.93 -6.29
C ALA A 149 -0.41 -24.79 -5.35
N SER A 150 -0.98 -24.79 -4.14
CA SER A 150 -0.62 -23.83 -3.09
C SER A 150 -0.39 -24.53 -1.75
N GLY A 151 0.72 -24.21 -1.10
CA GLY A 151 1.01 -24.57 0.29
C GLY A 151 0.75 -23.40 1.23
N SER A 152 0.16 -23.67 2.39
CA SER A 152 -0.31 -22.63 3.31
C SER A 152 0.03 -22.91 4.77
N ALA A 153 -0.04 -21.84 5.56
CA ALA A 153 0.02 -21.87 7.02
C ALA A 153 -1.10 -22.70 7.66
N ASP A 154 -2.21 -22.97 6.96
CA ASP A 154 -3.29 -23.87 7.43
C ASP A 154 -2.93 -25.37 7.41
N ASN A 155 -1.65 -25.71 7.16
CA ASN A 155 -1.12 -27.07 7.07
C ASN A 155 -1.63 -27.86 5.85
N THR A 156 -2.35 -27.22 4.92
CA THR A 156 -2.90 -27.88 3.73
C THR A 156 -2.13 -27.51 2.47
N VAL A 157 -2.17 -28.43 1.50
CA VAL A 157 -1.91 -28.11 0.10
C VAL A 157 -3.24 -28.09 -0.64
N ARG A 158 -3.48 -27.09 -1.48
CA ARG A 158 -4.68 -27.03 -2.31
C ARG A 158 -4.34 -27.03 -3.79
N LEU A 159 -5.18 -27.69 -4.58
CA LEU A 159 -5.10 -27.72 -6.02
C LEU A 159 -6.26 -26.93 -6.60
N TRP A 160 -5.97 -26.05 -7.55
CA TRP A 160 -6.93 -25.14 -8.17
C TRP A 160 -6.89 -25.32 -9.67
N ASP A 161 -8.04 -25.19 -10.32
CA ASP A 161 -8.12 -25.08 -11.77
C ASP A 161 -7.75 -23.66 -12.18
N THR A 162 -6.73 -23.51 -13.02
CA THR A 162 -6.20 -22.19 -13.42
C THR A 162 -7.24 -21.34 -14.13
N ASN A 163 -8.09 -21.96 -14.97
CA ASN A 163 -9.01 -21.24 -15.86
C ASN A 163 -10.30 -20.80 -15.14
N THR A 164 -10.81 -21.65 -14.26
CA THR A 164 -12.07 -21.42 -13.55
C THR A 164 -11.88 -20.85 -12.16
N GLY A 165 -10.66 -20.92 -11.62
CA GLY A 165 -10.33 -20.58 -10.24
C GLY A 165 -10.97 -21.50 -9.21
N ARG A 166 -11.57 -22.61 -9.64
CA ARG A 166 -12.26 -23.54 -8.76
C ARG A 166 -11.24 -24.39 -8.00
N GLU A 167 -11.47 -24.55 -6.70
CA GLU A 167 -10.76 -25.55 -5.92
C GLU A 167 -11.09 -26.96 -6.42
N LEU A 168 -10.05 -27.68 -6.83
CA LEU A 168 -10.12 -29.06 -7.28
C LEU A 168 -10.00 -30.01 -6.10
N ARG A 169 -9.01 -29.80 -5.23
CA ARG A 169 -8.67 -30.71 -4.13
C ARG A 169 -8.02 -29.99 -2.94
N ILE A 170 -8.21 -30.56 -1.75
CA ILE A 170 -7.45 -30.24 -0.53
C ILE A 170 -6.68 -31.49 -0.13
N LEU A 171 -5.36 -31.38 -0.03
CA LEU A 171 -4.47 -32.43 0.43
C LEU A 171 -4.17 -32.20 1.91
N THR A 172 -4.66 -33.12 2.74
CA THR A 172 -4.48 -33.08 4.20
C THR A 172 -3.54 -34.20 4.62
N GLY A 173 -2.58 -33.89 5.50
CA GLY A 173 -1.64 -34.88 6.03
C GLY A 173 -0.45 -34.28 6.76
N HIS A 174 -0.03 -33.07 6.39
CA HIS A 174 0.98 -32.32 7.14
C HIS A 174 0.44 -31.88 8.51
N ALA A 175 1.31 -31.90 9.52
CA ALA A 175 0.97 -31.55 10.90
C ALA A 175 1.32 -30.09 11.26
N ALA A 176 1.95 -29.37 10.35
CA ALA A 176 2.40 -27.99 10.50
C ALA A 176 2.40 -27.29 9.12
N PRO A 177 2.66 -25.97 9.07
CA PRO A 177 2.60 -25.18 7.84
C PRO A 177 3.35 -25.80 6.67
N VAL A 178 2.79 -25.69 5.47
CA VAL A 178 3.42 -26.14 4.24
C VAL A 178 4.19 -24.99 3.61
N ALA A 179 5.52 -25.06 3.68
CA ALA A 179 6.42 -23.98 3.31
C ALA A 179 6.72 -23.94 1.81
N SER A 180 6.67 -25.08 1.12
CA SER A 180 7.03 -25.16 -0.30
C SER A 180 6.27 -26.25 -1.02
N VAL A 181 5.88 -25.98 -2.27
CA VAL A 181 5.27 -26.95 -3.19
C VAL A 181 5.97 -26.93 -4.54
N ALA A 182 6.11 -28.09 -5.19
CA ALA A 182 6.71 -28.20 -6.52
C ALA A 182 6.06 -29.34 -7.32
N PHE A 183 5.69 -29.09 -8.57
CA PHE A 183 5.23 -30.15 -9.47
C PHE A 183 6.40 -30.93 -10.05
N HIS A 184 6.22 -32.24 -10.16
CA HIS A 184 7.09 -33.06 -10.99
C HIS A 184 6.84 -32.72 -12.48
N PRO A 185 7.85 -32.82 -13.36
CA PRO A 185 7.72 -32.45 -14.78
C PRO A 185 6.63 -33.20 -15.57
N ASP A 186 6.15 -34.34 -15.07
CA ASP A 186 5.02 -35.09 -15.66
C ASP A 186 3.64 -34.53 -15.28
N GLY A 187 3.55 -33.62 -14.30
CA GLY A 187 2.30 -33.08 -13.76
C GLY A 187 1.44 -34.06 -12.94
N ALA A 188 1.82 -35.33 -12.86
CA ALA A 188 1.09 -36.38 -12.13
C ALA A 188 1.47 -36.45 -10.65
N THR A 189 2.66 -35.96 -10.30
CA THR A 189 3.18 -35.95 -8.94
C THR A 189 3.42 -34.52 -8.44
N LEU A 190 3.07 -34.26 -7.19
CA LEU A 190 3.38 -33.01 -6.48
C LEU A 190 4.22 -33.31 -5.25
N ALA A 191 5.27 -32.53 -5.01
CA ALA A 191 6.01 -32.52 -3.76
C ALA A 191 5.58 -31.35 -2.87
N SER A 192 5.55 -31.57 -1.55
CA SER A 192 5.39 -30.52 -0.55
C SER A 192 6.43 -30.65 0.56
N GLY A 193 7.02 -29.54 1.00
CA GLY A 193 7.88 -29.43 2.16
C GLY A 193 7.19 -28.68 3.29
N SER A 194 7.29 -29.19 4.52
CA SER A 194 6.57 -28.65 5.68
C SER A 194 7.46 -28.45 6.89
N TRP A 195 7.01 -27.55 7.77
CA TRP A 195 7.56 -27.34 9.10
C TRP A 195 7.37 -28.54 10.04
N ASP A 196 6.59 -29.54 9.64
CA ASP A 196 6.50 -30.82 10.36
C ASP A 196 7.76 -31.69 10.22
N ARG A 197 8.78 -31.17 9.50
CA ARG A 197 10.10 -31.77 9.21
C ARG A 197 10.05 -32.82 8.11
N THR A 198 8.93 -32.94 7.40
CA THR A 198 8.77 -33.90 6.31
C THR A 198 8.62 -33.21 4.97
N ALA A 199 9.07 -33.91 3.93
CA ALA A 199 8.59 -33.68 2.58
C ALA A 199 7.63 -34.81 2.19
N ARG A 200 6.58 -34.52 1.41
CA ARG A 200 5.59 -35.51 0.97
C ARG A 200 5.42 -35.47 -0.54
N LEU A 201 5.17 -36.63 -1.12
CA LEU A 201 4.81 -36.80 -2.53
C LEU A 201 3.33 -37.16 -2.63
N TRP A 202 2.61 -36.52 -3.53
CA TRP A 202 1.17 -36.65 -3.73
C TRP A 202 0.85 -36.96 -5.18
N ALA A 203 -0.15 -37.80 -5.40
CA ALA A 203 -0.74 -37.98 -6.72
C ALA A 203 -1.71 -36.82 -7.00
N THR A 204 -1.47 -36.05 -8.05
CA THR A 204 -2.25 -34.83 -8.36
C THR A 204 -3.68 -35.15 -8.77
N ASN A 205 -3.88 -36.27 -9.47
CA ASN A 205 -5.18 -36.71 -9.99
C ASN A 205 -6.12 -37.24 -8.89
N THR A 206 -5.62 -37.85 -7.83
CA THR A 206 -6.43 -38.42 -6.73
C THR A 206 -6.36 -37.56 -5.47
N GLY A 207 -5.26 -36.85 -5.26
CA GLY A 207 -4.91 -36.18 -4.01
C GLY A 207 -4.39 -37.13 -2.93
N SER A 208 -4.09 -38.39 -3.25
CA SER A 208 -3.58 -39.35 -2.28
C SER A 208 -2.09 -39.14 -2.02
N GLU A 209 -1.67 -39.26 -0.76
CA GLU A 209 -0.26 -39.32 -0.38
C GLU A 209 0.38 -40.59 -0.97
N LEU A 210 1.47 -40.41 -1.72
CA LEU A 210 2.28 -41.48 -2.29
C LEU A 210 3.40 -41.89 -1.34
N LYS A 211 4.11 -40.91 -0.78
CA LYS A 211 5.30 -41.10 0.08
C LYS A 211 5.46 -39.97 1.09
N THR A 212 6.01 -40.32 2.26
CA THR A 212 6.52 -39.39 3.26
C THR A 212 8.03 -39.54 3.39
N LEU A 213 8.77 -38.43 3.30
CA LEU A 213 10.23 -38.35 3.35
C LEU A 213 10.64 -37.75 4.70
N THR A 214 11.28 -38.54 5.58
CA THR A 214 11.37 -38.26 7.03
C THR A 214 12.79 -38.10 7.59
N TRP A 215 13.76 -37.69 6.77
CA TRP A 215 15.17 -37.60 7.21
C TRP A 215 15.57 -36.25 7.82
N HIS A 216 14.83 -35.17 7.58
CA HIS A 216 15.16 -33.87 8.15
C HIS A 216 14.80 -33.80 9.64
N THR A 217 15.65 -33.15 10.43
CA THR A 217 15.47 -33.05 11.88
C THR A 217 14.79 -31.75 12.33
N ILE A 218 14.75 -30.76 11.45
CA ILE A 218 14.16 -29.42 11.63
C ILE A 218 13.29 -29.14 10.38
N PRO A 219 12.29 -28.23 10.42
CA PRO A 219 11.49 -27.79 9.28
C PRO A 219 12.15 -27.85 7.90
N VAL A 220 11.38 -28.33 6.91
CA VAL A 220 11.76 -28.29 5.49
C VAL A 220 11.23 -27.00 4.89
N ALA A 221 12.12 -26.13 4.42
CA ALA A 221 11.78 -24.80 3.92
C ALA A 221 11.50 -24.80 2.41
N SER A 222 12.20 -25.64 1.64
CA SER A 222 12.11 -25.64 0.18
C SER A 222 12.23 -27.04 -0.41
N VAL A 223 11.44 -27.31 -1.46
CA VAL A 223 11.54 -28.53 -2.28
C VAL A 223 11.60 -28.18 -3.77
N SER A 224 12.36 -28.94 -4.55
CA SER A 224 12.51 -28.73 -6.00
C SER A 224 12.79 -30.05 -6.72
N PHE A 225 12.13 -30.30 -7.85
CA PHE A 225 12.44 -31.45 -8.70
C PHE A 225 13.57 -31.12 -9.68
N SER A 226 14.37 -32.12 -10.06
CA SER A 226 15.27 -31.99 -11.19
C SER A 226 14.49 -31.83 -12.50
N PRO A 227 15.07 -31.20 -13.54
CA PRO A 227 14.39 -30.98 -14.82
C PRO A 227 13.91 -32.27 -15.52
N ASP A 228 14.62 -33.37 -15.32
CA ASP A 228 14.26 -34.70 -15.83
C ASP A 228 13.26 -35.46 -14.92
N GLY A 229 12.92 -34.88 -13.76
CA GLY A 229 12.00 -35.45 -12.77
C GLY A 229 12.57 -36.60 -11.96
N THR A 230 13.78 -37.06 -12.22
CA THR A 230 14.32 -38.27 -11.57
C THR A 230 14.69 -38.03 -10.10
N LEU A 231 14.97 -36.79 -9.72
CA LEU A 231 15.44 -36.39 -8.40
C LEU A 231 14.53 -35.34 -7.77
N LEU A 232 14.46 -35.37 -6.45
CA LEU A 232 13.90 -34.30 -5.63
C LEU A 232 15.00 -33.79 -4.69
N ALA A 233 15.14 -32.48 -4.55
CA ALA A 233 15.94 -31.83 -3.53
C ALA A 233 15.04 -31.23 -2.44
N SER A 234 15.48 -31.30 -1.18
CA SER A 234 14.85 -30.62 -0.05
C SER A 234 15.88 -29.85 0.77
N GLY A 235 15.63 -28.56 0.99
CA GLY A 235 16.40 -27.69 1.87
C GLY A 235 15.73 -27.54 3.23
N SER A 236 16.48 -27.62 4.31
CA SER A 236 15.96 -27.57 5.67
C SER A 236 16.77 -26.64 6.57
N TRP A 237 16.10 -26.13 7.59
CA TRP A 237 16.72 -25.42 8.70
C TRP A 237 17.63 -26.30 9.58
N ASP A 238 17.70 -27.61 9.31
CA ASP A 238 18.73 -28.50 9.87
C ASP A 238 20.12 -28.31 9.24
N ARG A 239 20.28 -27.27 8.40
CA ARG A 239 21.51 -26.85 7.73
C ARG A 239 21.93 -27.77 6.58
N THR A 240 21.05 -28.69 6.19
CA THR A 240 21.33 -29.66 5.13
C THR A 240 20.41 -29.48 3.93
N VAL A 241 20.95 -29.81 2.77
CA VAL A 241 20.14 -30.12 1.59
C VAL A 241 20.18 -31.63 1.40
N ARG A 242 19.03 -32.25 1.16
CA ARG A 242 18.93 -33.69 0.90
C ARG A 242 18.44 -33.95 -0.51
N LEU A 243 18.99 -34.97 -1.13
CA LEU A 243 18.65 -35.45 -2.46
C LEU A 243 17.95 -36.80 -2.35
N TRP A 244 16.87 -36.96 -3.09
CA TRP A 244 15.99 -38.10 -3.07
C TRP A 244 15.77 -38.60 -4.49
N ASP A 245 15.61 -39.90 -4.64
CA ASP A 245 15.05 -40.47 -5.85
C ASP A 245 13.55 -40.21 -5.87
N ALA A 246 13.07 -39.47 -6.88
CA ALA A 246 11.69 -39.01 -6.95
C ALA A 246 10.68 -40.15 -7.11
N ASN A 247 11.07 -41.25 -7.74
CA ASN A 247 10.19 -42.39 -8.04
C ASN A 247 10.02 -43.30 -6.82
N THR A 248 11.11 -43.56 -6.12
CA THR A 248 11.17 -44.51 -5.00
C THR A 248 10.99 -43.82 -3.65
N GLY A 249 11.30 -42.53 -3.55
CA GLY A 249 11.36 -41.77 -2.29
C GLY A 249 12.59 -42.11 -1.45
N LEU A 250 13.57 -42.81 -2.01
CA LEU A 250 14.77 -43.19 -1.29
C LEU A 250 15.71 -41.98 -1.14
N HIS A 251 16.21 -41.79 0.08
CA HIS A 251 17.26 -40.81 0.34
C HIS A 251 18.56 -41.25 -0.35
N LEU A 252 19.08 -40.41 -1.24
CA LEU A 252 20.31 -40.67 -1.98
C LEU A 252 21.51 -40.03 -1.30
N ARG A 253 21.39 -38.75 -0.90
CA ARG A 253 22.54 -37.98 -0.42
C ARG A 253 22.13 -36.80 0.47
N ALA A 254 23.06 -36.37 1.32
CA ALA A 254 22.95 -35.12 2.08
C ALA A 254 24.16 -34.24 1.76
N PHE A 255 23.90 -32.98 1.41
CA PHE A 255 24.89 -31.93 1.24
C PHE A 255 25.04 -31.18 2.57
N THR A 256 26.27 -31.13 3.08
CA THR A 256 26.60 -30.50 4.36
C THR A 256 27.68 -29.46 4.13
N GLY A 257 27.54 -28.29 4.77
CA GLY A 257 28.51 -27.20 4.63
C GLY A 257 27.97 -25.80 4.96
N HIS A 258 26.65 -25.60 4.94
CA HIS A 258 26.03 -24.40 5.51
C HIS A 258 26.15 -24.41 7.04
N THR A 259 26.33 -23.22 7.63
CA THR A 259 26.51 -23.09 9.09
C THR A 259 25.20 -22.84 9.84
N THR A 260 24.14 -22.46 9.13
CA THR A 260 22.79 -22.18 9.64
C THR A 260 21.74 -22.69 8.64
N GLY A 261 20.45 -22.37 8.81
CA GLY A 261 19.35 -23.01 8.09
C GLY A 261 19.39 -22.76 6.58
N VAL A 262 18.88 -23.71 5.79
CA VAL A 262 18.73 -23.56 4.33
C VAL A 262 17.30 -23.19 4.00
N ASN A 263 17.10 -22.04 3.35
CA ASN A 263 15.78 -21.50 3.02
C ASN A 263 15.30 -21.88 1.63
N SER A 264 16.21 -21.97 0.66
CA SER A 264 15.85 -22.13 -0.75
C SER A 264 16.81 -23.07 -1.47
N VAL A 265 16.27 -23.92 -2.33
CA VAL A 265 17.04 -24.81 -3.21
C VAL A 265 16.53 -24.71 -4.65
N ALA A 266 17.43 -24.75 -5.62
CA ALA A 266 17.08 -24.70 -7.04
C ALA A 266 18.05 -25.53 -7.88
N PHE A 267 17.53 -26.41 -8.73
CA PHE A 267 18.34 -27.09 -9.74
C PHE A 267 18.71 -26.14 -10.87
N ARG A 268 19.93 -26.29 -11.38
CA ARG A 268 20.30 -25.73 -12.68
C ARG A 268 19.50 -26.44 -13.78
N PRO A 269 19.16 -25.77 -14.90
CA PRO A 269 18.40 -26.38 -15.99
C PRO A 269 19.01 -27.65 -16.60
N ASP A 270 20.32 -27.87 -16.45
CA ASP A 270 21.00 -29.10 -16.88
C ASP A 270 20.84 -30.28 -15.90
N GLY A 271 20.27 -30.05 -14.71
CA GLY A 271 20.07 -31.05 -13.66
C GLY A 271 21.34 -31.51 -12.94
N THR A 272 22.52 -31.04 -13.34
CA THR A 272 23.81 -31.50 -12.82
C THR A 272 24.28 -30.72 -11.59
N THR A 273 23.78 -29.50 -11.42
CA THR A 273 24.17 -28.58 -10.36
C THR A 273 22.95 -28.18 -9.53
N LEU A 274 23.12 -28.09 -8.21
CA LEU A 274 22.11 -27.62 -7.27
C LEU A 274 22.62 -26.37 -6.55
N ALA A 275 21.80 -25.32 -6.49
CA ALA A 275 22.07 -24.13 -5.69
C ALA A 275 21.28 -24.18 -4.36
N SER A 276 21.87 -23.64 -3.29
CA SER A 276 21.20 -23.45 -2.00
C SER A 276 21.50 -22.07 -1.40
N GLY A 277 20.47 -21.40 -0.91
CA GLY A 277 20.55 -20.15 -0.13
C GLY A 277 20.23 -20.39 1.35
N SER A 278 20.98 -19.76 2.25
CA SER A 278 20.96 -20.05 3.68
C SER A 278 21.00 -18.78 4.55
N ASP A 279 20.58 -18.93 5.81
CA ASP A 279 20.72 -17.93 6.89
C ASP A 279 22.20 -17.62 7.21
N ASP A 280 23.17 -18.31 6.59
CA ASP A 280 24.59 -18.05 6.80
C ASP A 280 25.13 -16.97 5.86
N ASN A 281 24.21 -16.28 5.19
CA ASN A 281 24.45 -15.21 4.23
C ASN A 281 25.17 -15.68 2.96
N THR A 282 25.24 -17.00 2.72
CA THR A 282 25.91 -17.55 1.53
C THR A 282 24.95 -18.27 0.60
N VAL A 283 25.35 -18.27 -0.68
CA VAL A 283 24.80 -19.19 -1.67
C VAL A 283 25.84 -20.24 -1.99
N ARG A 284 25.47 -21.51 -2.09
CA ARG A 284 26.38 -22.60 -2.43
C ARG A 284 25.93 -23.37 -3.65
N LEU A 285 26.88 -23.83 -4.46
CA LEU A 285 26.66 -24.79 -5.54
C LEU A 285 27.18 -26.16 -5.15
N TRP A 286 26.42 -27.18 -5.53
CA TRP A 286 26.71 -28.58 -5.29
C TRP A 286 26.63 -29.36 -6.59
N ASP A 287 27.53 -30.31 -6.77
CA ASP A 287 27.44 -31.29 -7.84
C ASP A 287 26.47 -32.40 -7.42
N VAL A 288 25.42 -32.57 -8.22
CA VAL A 288 24.29 -33.48 -7.90
C VAL A 288 24.73 -34.94 -7.89
N ASN A 289 25.67 -35.31 -8.78
CA ASN A 289 26.08 -36.70 -8.96
C ASN A 289 27.03 -37.17 -7.86
N THR A 290 28.01 -36.32 -7.52
CA THR A 290 29.08 -36.63 -6.57
C THR A 290 28.70 -36.29 -5.14
N GLY A 291 27.93 -35.21 -4.92
CA GLY A 291 27.72 -34.64 -3.61
C GLY A 291 28.66 -33.50 -3.26
N ASP A 292 29.62 -33.19 -4.14
CA ASP A 292 30.72 -32.31 -3.81
C ASP A 292 30.30 -30.84 -3.80
N HIS A 293 30.86 -30.09 -2.85
CA HIS A 293 30.77 -28.64 -2.84
C HIS A 293 31.56 -28.08 -4.04
N LEU A 294 30.89 -27.32 -4.90
CA LEU A 294 31.51 -26.71 -6.07
C LEU A 294 31.99 -25.30 -5.77
N ARG A 295 31.12 -24.46 -5.22
CA ARG A 295 31.37 -23.02 -5.02
C ARG A 295 30.57 -22.44 -3.86
N THR A 296 31.10 -21.37 -3.28
CA THR A 296 30.39 -20.50 -2.33
C THR A 296 30.42 -19.09 -2.88
N PHE A 297 29.26 -18.46 -2.99
CA PHE A 297 29.11 -17.04 -3.28
C PHE A 297 28.97 -16.29 -1.96
N THR A 298 29.88 -15.35 -1.73
CA THR A 298 29.93 -14.50 -0.55
C THR A 298 29.72 -13.06 -0.99
N GLY A 299 28.82 -12.34 -0.34
CA GLY A 299 28.52 -10.94 -0.66
C GLY A 299 27.25 -10.44 -0.01
N HIS A 300 26.28 -11.34 0.24
CA HIS A 300 25.14 -11.01 1.08
C HIS A 300 25.55 -10.79 2.54
N THR A 301 24.90 -9.85 3.21
CA THR A 301 25.18 -9.48 4.60
C THR A 301 24.12 -9.95 5.60
N ALA A 302 23.03 -10.54 5.11
CA ALA A 302 21.99 -11.19 5.91
C ALA A 302 21.46 -12.44 5.18
N GLU A 303 20.45 -13.08 5.76
CA GLU A 303 19.95 -14.39 5.35
C GLU A 303 19.57 -14.42 3.87
N VAL A 304 19.96 -15.47 3.14
CA VAL A 304 19.53 -15.67 1.75
C VAL A 304 18.23 -16.45 1.75
N ILE A 305 17.17 -15.81 1.28
CA ILE A 305 15.79 -16.33 1.34
C ILE A 305 15.37 -17.02 0.05
N GLY A 306 16.00 -16.70 -1.08
CA GLY A 306 15.62 -17.22 -2.39
C GLY A 306 16.81 -17.34 -3.33
N VAL A 307 16.87 -18.43 -4.10
CA VAL A 307 17.82 -18.62 -5.20
C VAL A 307 17.09 -19.11 -6.44
N ALA A 308 17.48 -18.60 -7.61
CA ALA A 308 16.89 -19.00 -8.89
C ALA A 308 17.93 -18.95 -10.01
N PHE A 309 18.02 -20.03 -10.78
CA PHE A 309 18.78 -20.01 -12.03
C PHE A 309 17.97 -19.36 -13.14
N ARG A 310 18.65 -18.60 -13.99
CA ARG A 310 18.11 -18.23 -15.29
C ARG A 310 17.94 -19.51 -16.14
N PRO A 311 16.94 -19.60 -17.05
CA PRO A 311 16.74 -20.78 -17.91
C PRO A 311 17.95 -21.18 -18.77
N ASP A 312 18.86 -20.24 -19.08
CA ASP A 312 20.12 -20.53 -19.77
C ASP A 312 21.17 -21.21 -18.87
N GLY A 313 20.94 -21.25 -17.56
CA GLY A 313 21.82 -21.82 -16.54
C GLY A 313 23.11 -21.05 -16.30
N THR A 314 23.35 -19.93 -16.97
CA THR A 314 24.61 -19.15 -16.86
C THR A 314 24.59 -18.18 -15.70
N THR A 315 23.41 -17.65 -15.38
CA THR A 315 23.21 -16.65 -14.33
C THR A 315 22.41 -17.26 -13.18
N LEU A 316 22.87 -16.99 -11.96
CA LEU A 316 22.19 -17.33 -10.72
C LEU A 316 21.78 -16.03 -10.03
N ALA A 317 20.50 -15.90 -9.69
CA ALA A 317 20.00 -14.81 -8.88
C ALA A 317 19.85 -15.28 -7.43
N SER A 318 20.17 -14.41 -6.48
CA SER A 318 19.87 -14.61 -5.06
C SER A 318 19.23 -13.37 -4.46
N GLY A 319 18.17 -13.58 -3.68
CA GLY A 319 17.51 -12.55 -2.88
C GLY A 319 17.77 -12.81 -1.40
N SER A 320 18.05 -11.76 -0.65
CA SER A 320 18.41 -11.84 0.77
C SER A 320 17.58 -10.88 1.61
N GLU A 321 17.55 -11.10 2.93
CA GLU A 321 17.05 -10.14 3.92
C GLU A 321 17.95 -8.90 4.04
N ASP A 322 19.15 -8.90 3.43
CA ASP A 322 19.89 -7.66 3.20
C ASP A 322 19.24 -6.79 2.09
N GLY A 323 18.14 -7.33 1.52
CA GLY A 323 17.30 -6.90 0.41
C GLY A 323 18.03 -6.42 -0.83
N THR A 324 19.24 -6.90 -1.01
CA THR A 324 19.86 -6.92 -2.33
C THR A 324 19.33 -8.13 -3.09
N VAL A 325 19.12 -7.95 -4.40
CA VAL A 325 19.16 -9.07 -5.33
C VAL A 325 20.53 -9.05 -5.98
N ARG A 326 21.27 -10.15 -5.85
CA ARG A 326 22.58 -10.31 -6.50
C ARG A 326 22.45 -11.26 -7.68
N LEU A 327 23.03 -10.85 -8.80
CA LEU A 327 23.19 -11.69 -9.98
C LEU A 327 24.63 -12.18 -10.05
N TRP A 328 24.80 -13.48 -10.18
CA TRP A 328 26.08 -14.16 -10.20
C TRP A 328 26.26 -14.90 -11.51
N ASP A 329 27.49 -14.95 -12.00
CA ASP A 329 27.88 -15.91 -13.03
C ASP A 329 28.05 -17.28 -12.35
N ALA A 330 27.19 -18.22 -12.71
CA ALA A 330 27.14 -19.55 -12.09
C ALA A 330 28.40 -20.39 -12.37
N ASN A 331 29.10 -20.12 -13.47
CA ASN A 331 30.26 -20.90 -13.89
C ASN A 331 31.55 -20.41 -13.22
N THR A 332 31.69 -19.10 -13.04
CA THR A 332 32.92 -18.47 -12.53
C THR A 332 32.83 -18.16 -11.05
N GLY A 333 31.64 -17.91 -10.51
CA GLY A 333 31.48 -17.43 -9.14
C GLY A 333 31.43 -15.91 -9.02
N SER A 334 31.67 -15.16 -10.10
CA SER A 334 31.76 -13.70 -10.02
C SER A 334 30.40 -13.06 -9.87
N GLU A 335 30.31 -12.05 -9.00
CA GLU A 335 29.17 -11.14 -9.00
C GLU A 335 29.12 -10.38 -10.33
N LEU A 336 27.99 -10.49 -11.02
CA LEU A 336 27.72 -9.74 -12.24
C LEU A 336 27.20 -8.35 -11.88
N ARG A 337 26.19 -8.29 -11.00
CA ARG A 337 25.51 -7.06 -10.57
C ARG A 337 24.82 -7.22 -9.21
N THR A 338 24.68 -6.12 -8.49
CA THR A 338 23.83 -6.01 -7.31
C THR A 338 22.72 -4.99 -7.58
N LEU A 339 21.47 -5.38 -7.38
CA LEU A 339 20.31 -4.49 -7.36
C LEU A 339 20.10 -4.03 -5.92
N THR A 340 20.32 -2.74 -5.64
CA THR A 340 20.30 -2.16 -4.28
C THR A 340 19.04 -1.33 -3.98
N GLY A 341 18.60 -1.33 -2.71
CA GLY A 341 17.59 -0.45 -2.10
C GLY A 341 17.72 -0.45 -0.57
N HIS A 342 16.81 0.22 0.16
CA HIS A 342 16.62 0.06 1.62
C HIS A 342 15.78 -1.18 1.93
N THR A 343 16.21 -1.98 2.91
CA THR A 343 15.90 -3.42 2.87
C THR A 343 15.69 -4.12 4.21
N ALA A 344 16.07 -3.47 5.31
CA ALA A 344 15.52 -3.72 6.65
C ALA A 344 14.64 -2.52 7.05
N GLY A 345 13.87 -2.61 8.14
CA GLY A 345 12.99 -1.52 8.57
C GLY A 345 13.76 -0.19 8.61
N ILE A 346 13.26 0.83 7.91
CA ILE A 346 13.84 2.18 7.96
C ILE A 346 13.19 2.85 9.16
N ILE A 347 13.93 2.98 10.26
CA ILE A 347 13.37 3.52 11.51
C ILE A 347 13.57 5.04 11.61
N GLY A 348 14.67 5.58 11.05
CA GLY A 348 14.95 7.02 11.06
C GLY A 348 15.13 7.58 9.65
N VAL A 349 14.52 8.72 9.35
CA VAL A 349 14.71 9.48 8.11
C VAL A 349 14.85 10.97 8.42
N ALA A 350 15.78 11.66 7.77
CA ALA A 350 15.96 13.10 7.94
C ALA A 350 16.31 13.76 6.60
N PHE A 351 15.79 14.97 6.36
CA PHE A 351 16.24 15.84 5.27
C PHE A 351 17.30 16.79 5.77
N SER A 352 18.28 17.08 4.91
CA SER A 352 19.18 18.22 5.13
C SER A 352 18.38 19.53 5.00
N PRO A 353 18.76 20.59 5.75
CA PRO A 353 18.10 21.89 5.69
C PRO A 353 18.06 22.51 4.27
N ASP A 354 19.09 22.23 3.46
CA ASP A 354 19.18 22.68 2.07
C ASP A 354 18.39 21.81 1.06
N ARG A 355 17.74 20.75 1.55
CA ARG A 355 16.94 19.76 0.81
C ARG A 355 17.67 19.04 -0.30
N ARG A 356 19.00 19.02 -0.28
CA ARG A 356 19.80 18.31 -1.27
C ARG A 356 20.13 16.89 -0.84
N THR A 357 20.06 16.60 0.44
CA THR A 357 20.47 15.31 1.01
C THR A 357 19.37 14.70 1.86
N ILE A 358 19.11 13.41 1.70
CA ILE A 358 18.27 12.61 2.58
C ILE A 358 19.20 11.67 3.35
N ALA A 359 19.01 11.55 4.66
CA ALA A 359 19.65 10.54 5.49
C ALA A 359 18.60 9.51 5.92
N SER A 360 19.02 8.26 5.99
CA SER A 360 18.18 7.12 6.36
C SER A 360 18.95 6.16 7.26
N GLY A 361 18.36 5.79 8.39
CA GLY A 361 18.90 4.88 9.39
C GLY A 361 18.11 3.59 9.37
N SER A 362 18.81 2.47 9.34
CA SER A 362 18.21 1.15 9.15
C SER A 362 18.51 0.22 10.31
N GLU A 363 17.66 -0.80 10.46
CA GLU A 363 17.89 -1.97 11.31
C GLU A 363 19.20 -2.72 11.01
N ASP A 364 19.78 -2.52 9.82
CA ASP A 364 21.09 -3.10 9.46
C ASP A 364 22.29 -2.42 10.15
N GLY A 365 22.04 -1.38 10.96
CA GLY A 365 23.07 -0.63 11.67
C GLY A 365 23.86 0.36 10.80
N ALA A 366 23.48 0.55 9.54
CA ALA A 366 24.07 1.55 8.67
C ALA A 366 23.19 2.80 8.54
N VAL A 367 23.85 3.93 8.35
CA VAL A 367 23.22 5.17 7.90
C VAL A 367 23.62 5.42 6.46
N ARG A 368 22.66 5.74 5.60
CA ARG A 368 22.92 6.05 4.19
C ARG A 368 22.48 7.47 3.86
N LEU A 369 23.29 8.15 3.07
CA LEU A 369 23.03 9.47 2.53
C LEU A 369 22.67 9.37 1.04
N TRP A 370 21.67 10.14 0.63
CA TRP A 370 21.12 10.14 -0.71
C TRP A 370 20.99 11.57 -1.21
N ASP A 371 21.23 11.80 -2.50
CA ASP A 371 20.86 13.05 -3.13
C ASP A 371 19.34 13.09 -3.32
N ALA A 372 18.70 14.10 -2.76
CA ALA A 372 17.24 14.23 -2.72
C ALA A 372 16.60 14.51 -4.09
N ASN A 373 17.38 15.06 -5.05
CA ASN A 373 16.89 15.43 -6.37
C ASN A 373 17.01 14.28 -7.38
N THR A 374 18.06 13.48 -7.24
CA THR A 374 18.42 12.42 -8.18
C THR A 374 18.19 11.02 -7.63
N GLY A 375 18.02 10.87 -6.32
CA GLY A 375 17.93 9.57 -5.64
C GLY A 375 19.26 8.83 -5.55
N ASN A 376 20.37 9.45 -5.98
CA ASN A 376 21.68 8.81 -6.00
C ASN A 376 22.22 8.59 -4.59
N HIS A 377 22.80 7.42 -4.36
CA HIS A 377 23.56 7.16 -3.14
C HIS A 377 24.81 8.05 -3.09
N LEU A 378 25.02 8.72 -1.95
CA LEU A 378 26.17 9.59 -1.70
C LEU A 378 27.21 8.88 -0.82
N HIS A 379 26.79 8.44 0.37
CA HIS A 379 27.67 7.83 1.37
C HIS A 379 26.96 6.74 2.17
N THR A 380 27.71 5.71 2.57
CA THR A 380 27.29 4.73 3.59
C THR A 380 28.15 4.94 4.82
N LEU A 381 27.53 5.41 5.90
CA LEU A 381 28.16 5.66 7.19
C LEU A 381 28.06 4.38 8.01
N THR A 382 29.18 3.66 8.10
CA THR A 382 29.25 2.38 8.80
C THR A 382 29.84 2.56 10.19
N GLY A 383 29.33 1.77 11.14
CA GLY A 383 30.00 1.54 12.41
C GLY A 383 29.08 1.35 13.59
N HIS A 384 27.79 1.69 13.53
CA HIS A 384 26.86 1.25 14.55
C HIS A 384 26.75 -0.28 14.50
N THR A 385 26.66 -0.93 15.65
CA THR A 385 26.63 -2.41 15.73
C THR A 385 25.22 -2.96 15.91
N ASN A 386 24.22 -2.09 15.87
CA ASN A 386 22.81 -2.41 16.04
C ASN A 386 21.95 -1.35 15.33
N THR A 387 20.64 -1.56 15.28
CA THR A 387 19.64 -0.68 14.64
C THR A 387 19.88 0.81 14.89
N VAL A 388 19.81 1.61 13.83
CA VAL A 388 19.85 3.08 13.92
C VAL A 388 18.44 3.65 13.93
N ASN A 389 18.09 4.35 15.00
CA ASN A 389 16.70 4.66 15.33
C ASN A 389 16.30 6.11 15.08
N SER A 390 17.22 7.05 15.22
CA SER A 390 16.96 8.47 15.01
C SER A 390 18.14 9.12 14.31
N LEU A 391 17.81 10.07 13.44
CA LEU A 391 18.75 10.84 12.63
C LEU A 391 18.34 12.31 12.69
N SER A 392 19.32 13.18 12.85
CA SER A 392 19.08 14.62 12.84
C SER A 392 20.24 15.33 12.16
N PHE A 393 19.96 16.22 11.21
CA PHE A 393 20.96 17.11 10.65
C PHE A 393 21.14 18.33 11.55
N SER A 394 22.37 18.84 11.63
CA SER A 394 22.63 20.16 12.22
C SER A 394 21.90 21.24 11.41
N PRO A 395 21.56 22.39 12.03
CA PRO A 395 20.84 23.48 11.35
C PRO A 395 21.55 24.02 10.09
N ASP A 396 22.87 23.93 10.03
CA ASP A 396 23.69 24.30 8.87
C ASP A 396 23.84 23.16 7.84
N GLY A 397 23.34 21.96 8.15
CA GLY A 397 23.37 20.77 7.30
C GLY A 397 24.75 20.09 7.18
N THR A 398 25.76 20.54 7.92
CA THR A 398 27.13 20.05 7.77
C THR A 398 27.42 18.78 8.57
N ILE A 399 26.67 18.56 9.65
CA ILE A 399 26.83 17.42 10.57
C ILE A 399 25.52 16.62 10.60
N LEU A 400 25.63 15.30 10.59
CA LEU A 400 24.54 14.38 10.89
C LEU A 400 24.78 13.72 12.24
N ALA A 401 23.77 13.70 13.10
CA ALA A 401 23.73 12.89 14.32
C ALA A 401 22.94 11.60 14.07
N SER A 402 23.39 10.48 14.62
CA SER A 402 22.66 9.21 14.64
C SER A 402 22.62 8.59 16.03
N GLY A 403 21.45 8.14 16.46
CA GLY A 403 21.25 7.38 17.71
C GLY A 403 20.90 5.92 17.43
N SER A 404 21.47 4.98 18.20
CA SER A 404 21.34 3.55 17.94
C SER A 404 21.07 2.71 19.18
N TYR A 405 20.63 1.46 18.94
CA TYR A 405 20.50 0.40 19.94
C TYR A 405 21.85 -0.19 20.37
N ASP A 406 22.97 0.33 19.87
CA ASP A 406 24.31 0.01 20.37
C ASP A 406 24.74 0.88 21.55
N ASP A 407 23.78 1.58 22.17
CA ASP A 407 23.94 2.51 23.30
C ASP A 407 24.74 3.77 22.96
N THR A 408 25.12 3.98 21.68
CA THR A 408 25.91 5.14 21.25
C THR A 408 25.13 6.10 20.37
N ALA A 409 25.48 7.39 20.49
CA ALA A 409 25.16 8.38 19.48
C ALA A 409 26.44 8.75 18.73
N ARG A 410 26.33 9.08 17.44
CA ARG A 410 27.51 9.39 16.60
C ARG A 410 27.25 10.64 15.80
N LEU A 411 28.31 11.44 15.65
CA LEU A 411 28.33 12.62 14.81
C LEU A 411 29.15 12.34 13.55
N TRP A 412 28.63 12.72 12.40
CA TRP A 412 29.20 12.45 11.09
C TRP A 412 29.30 13.74 10.30
N ASP A 413 30.40 13.91 9.58
CA ASP A 413 30.53 14.96 8.56
C ASP A 413 29.76 14.53 7.31
N VAL A 414 28.79 15.34 6.89
CA VAL A 414 27.87 15.00 5.79
C VAL A 414 28.58 14.96 4.44
N ASN A 415 29.56 15.84 4.22
CA ASN A 415 30.23 16.00 2.93
C ASN A 415 31.26 14.90 2.65
N THR A 416 31.89 14.38 3.70
CA THR A 416 32.96 13.38 3.60
C THR A 416 32.48 11.99 4.01
N GLY A 417 31.35 11.88 4.72
CA GLY A 417 30.87 10.66 5.36
C GLY A 417 31.76 10.19 6.52
N SER A 418 32.67 11.03 7.00
CA SER A 418 33.61 10.66 8.08
C SER A 418 32.96 10.80 9.44
N ARG A 419 33.27 9.89 10.36
CA ARG A 419 32.81 9.99 11.76
C ARG A 419 33.63 11.04 12.51
N LEU A 420 32.95 12.03 13.08
CA LEU A 420 33.54 13.08 13.91
C LEU A 420 33.69 12.62 15.36
N HIS A 421 32.60 12.15 15.98
CA HIS A 421 32.54 11.78 17.40
C HIS A 421 31.72 10.51 17.66
N ILE A 422 32.04 9.81 18.75
CA ILE A 422 31.21 8.75 19.34
C ILE A 422 30.87 9.17 20.78
N LEU A 423 29.58 9.21 21.10
CA LEU A 423 29.05 9.62 22.39
C LEU A 423 28.63 8.36 23.14
N THR A 424 29.36 7.99 24.21
CA THR A 424 29.31 6.64 24.82
C THR A 424 28.82 6.59 26.27
N GLU A 425 28.38 7.71 26.85
CA GLU A 425 28.03 7.76 28.28
C GLU A 425 26.64 7.19 28.62
N HIS A 426 25.79 6.97 27.62
CA HIS A 426 24.52 6.27 27.82
C HIS A 426 24.75 4.79 28.15
N ARG A 427 23.87 4.22 28.98
CA ARG A 427 23.98 2.84 29.49
C ARG A 427 22.95 1.87 28.92
N ASP A 428 22.13 2.37 28.02
CA ASP A 428 21.08 1.63 27.34
C ASP A 428 20.79 2.36 26.01
N TRP A 429 19.98 1.73 25.18
CA TRP A 429 19.73 2.14 23.80
C TRP A 429 19.33 3.62 23.67
N ILE A 430 19.80 4.28 22.62
CA ILE A 430 19.41 5.65 22.28
C ILE A 430 18.22 5.60 21.32
N ARG A 431 17.14 6.31 21.65
CA ARG A 431 15.93 6.39 20.81
C ARG A 431 15.86 7.63 19.96
N ASP A 432 16.38 8.75 20.44
CA ASP A 432 16.25 10.03 19.74
C ASP A 432 17.49 10.91 19.88
N VAL A 433 17.73 11.72 18.85
CA VAL A 433 18.81 12.71 18.79
C VAL A 433 18.27 14.01 18.19
N ALA A 434 18.54 15.14 18.83
CA ALA A 434 18.06 16.45 18.37
C ALA A 434 19.10 17.55 18.60
N PHE A 435 19.38 18.33 17.56
CA PHE A 435 20.25 19.52 17.68
C PHE A 435 19.50 20.70 18.29
N SER A 436 20.22 21.55 19.02
CA SER A 436 19.77 22.90 19.35
C SER A 436 19.62 23.75 18.07
N PRO A 437 18.78 24.79 18.06
CA PRO A 437 18.58 25.64 16.89
C PRO A 437 19.84 26.36 16.37
N ASP A 438 20.82 26.57 17.25
CA ASP A 438 22.13 27.13 16.89
C ASP A 438 23.18 26.06 16.48
N GLY A 439 22.83 24.77 16.59
CA GLY A 439 23.67 23.63 16.23
C GLY A 439 24.82 23.33 17.20
N THR A 440 24.91 24.04 18.33
CA THR A 440 26.05 23.92 19.24
C THR A 440 25.91 22.78 20.25
N ILE A 441 24.67 22.39 20.56
CA ILE A 441 24.32 21.35 21.53
C ILE A 441 23.53 20.23 20.83
N LEU A 442 23.84 18.98 21.16
CA LEU A 442 23.02 17.83 20.81
C LEU A 442 22.33 17.29 22.06
N ALA A 443 21.03 17.03 22.01
CA ALA A 443 20.29 16.25 22.99
C ALA A 443 20.15 14.80 22.54
N THR A 444 20.33 13.83 23.44
CA THR A 444 20.14 12.40 23.19
C THR A 444 19.18 11.82 24.23
N ALA A 445 18.14 11.09 23.80
CA ALA A 445 17.16 10.44 24.67
C ALA A 445 17.37 8.91 24.69
N SER A 446 17.37 8.29 25.88
CA SER A 446 17.77 6.89 26.04
C SER A 446 16.84 6.05 26.93
N GLY A 447 16.91 4.73 26.72
CA GLY A 447 16.40 3.68 27.62
C GLY A 447 17.00 3.73 29.02
N ASP A 448 18.12 4.42 29.22
CA ASP A 448 18.70 4.62 30.55
C ASP A 448 17.92 5.65 31.40
N ARG A 449 16.79 6.14 30.87
CA ARG A 449 15.82 7.06 31.50
C ARG A 449 16.32 8.51 31.58
N THR A 450 17.38 8.84 30.84
CA THR A 450 17.96 10.17 30.81
C THR A 450 17.86 10.83 29.44
N VAL A 451 17.89 12.17 29.46
CA VAL A 451 18.26 12.96 28.29
C VAL A 451 19.64 13.57 28.56
N ARG A 452 20.60 13.40 27.65
CA ARG A 452 21.94 13.99 27.80
C ARG A 452 22.18 15.08 26.79
N LEU A 453 22.88 16.13 27.20
CA LEU A 453 23.26 17.26 26.37
C LEU A 453 24.76 17.21 26.11
N TRP A 454 25.15 17.37 24.86
CA TRP A 454 26.51 17.22 24.38
C TRP A 454 26.95 18.46 23.63
N ASP A 455 28.20 18.84 23.80
CA ASP A 455 28.83 19.85 22.95
C ASP A 455 29.20 19.20 21.61
N VAL A 456 28.66 19.74 20.52
CA VAL A 456 28.77 19.14 19.17
C VAL A 456 30.22 19.18 18.66
N ASN A 457 30.97 20.22 19.00
CA ASN A 457 32.33 20.41 18.51
C ASN A 457 33.34 19.48 19.19
N THR A 458 33.16 19.27 20.49
CA THR A 458 34.09 18.50 21.33
C THR A 458 33.64 17.06 21.54
N GLY A 459 32.36 16.75 21.35
CA GLY A 459 31.76 15.46 21.68
C GLY A 459 31.67 15.20 23.20
N SER A 460 31.88 16.23 24.02
CA SER A 460 31.85 16.09 25.48
C SER A 460 30.44 16.25 26.05
N GLU A 461 30.13 15.51 27.12
CA GLU A 461 28.87 15.68 27.83
C GLU A 461 28.87 17.01 28.59
N LEU A 462 27.84 17.82 28.35
CA LEU A 462 27.58 19.06 29.07
C LEU A 462 26.72 18.81 30.30
N ARG A 463 25.63 18.05 30.15
CA ARG A 463 24.62 17.83 31.21
C ARG A 463 23.88 16.50 31.02
N THR A 464 23.36 15.97 32.12
CA THR A 464 22.39 14.87 32.15
C THR A 464 21.11 15.34 32.84
N LEU A 465 19.97 15.24 32.15
CA LEU A 465 18.63 15.52 32.66
C LEU A 465 18.03 14.23 33.22
N THR A 466 17.65 14.27 34.50
CA THR A 466 17.09 13.11 35.23
C THR A 466 15.73 13.45 35.81
N GLY A 467 14.74 12.57 35.61
CA GLY A 467 13.42 12.71 36.23
C GLY A 467 12.39 11.72 35.68
N HIS A 468 12.56 11.23 34.45
CA HIS A 468 11.75 10.14 33.93
C HIS A 468 11.96 8.84 34.72
N THR A 469 10.86 8.11 34.96
CA THR A 469 10.87 6.86 35.73
C THR A 469 10.95 5.61 34.85
N HIS A 470 10.80 5.79 33.53
CA HIS A 470 10.98 4.78 32.51
C HIS A 470 11.79 5.35 31.32
N TRP A 471 12.02 4.52 30.29
CA TRP A 471 12.70 4.85 29.04
C TRP A 471 12.24 6.19 28.46
N VAL A 472 13.20 7.05 28.06
CA VAL A 472 12.88 8.28 27.31
C VAL A 472 12.93 7.95 25.83
N ARG A 473 11.85 8.25 25.10
CA ARG A 473 11.74 7.88 23.68
C ARG A 473 12.04 9.05 22.75
N SER A 474 11.73 10.28 23.13
CA SER A 474 11.93 11.45 22.26
C SER A 474 12.31 12.68 23.07
N ALA A 475 13.14 13.55 22.46
CA ALA A 475 13.48 14.85 23.03
C ALA A 475 13.68 15.90 21.93
N SER A 476 13.23 17.14 22.17
CA SER A 476 13.37 18.25 21.22
C SER A 476 13.66 19.56 21.93
N PHE A 477 14.43 20.44 21.29
CA PHE A 477 14.59 21.83 21.72
C PHE A 477 13.39 22.68 21.29
N SER A 478 13.10 23.73 22.05
CA SER A 478 12.27 24.85 21.61
C SER A 478 12.97 25.65 20.50
N PRO A 479 12.22 26.37 19.65
CA PRO A 479 12.81 27.14 18.53
C PRO A 479 13.82 28.21 18.96
N ASP A 480 13.73 28.72 20.19
CA ASP A 480 14.67 29.67 20.79
C ASP A 480 15.86 28.99 21.51
N GLY A 481 15.86 27.66 21.61
CA GLY A 481 16.89 26.83 22.24
C GLY A 481 16.92 26.89 23.77
N THR A 482 15.98 27.60 24.41
CA THR A 482 16.01 27.82 25.86
C THR A 482 15.40 26.67 26.66
N THR A 483 14.52 25.90 26.03
CA THR A 483 13.74 24.84 26.67
C THR A 483 13.91 23.52 25.90
N ILE A 484 13.86 22.41 26.62
CA ILE A 484 13.84 21.05 26.05
C ILE A 484 12.54 20.40 26.47
N VAL A 485 11.90 19.67 25.57
CA VAL A 485 10.79 18.76 25.89
C VAL A 485 11.25 17.32 25.74
N SER A 486 10.82 16.43 26.63
CA SER A 486 11.08 14.98 26.55
C SER A 486 9.83 14.16 26.80
N GLY A 487 9.66 13.07 26.04
CA GLY A 487 8.56 12.11 26.17
C GLY A 487 9.06 10.76 26.68
N GLY A 488 8.41 10.21 27.70
CA GLY A 488 8.80 8.96 28.34
C GLY A 488 7.75 7.86 28.27
N TYR A 489 8.22 6.61 28.40
CA TYR A 489 7.38 5.43 28.66
C TYR A 489 6.77 5.40 30.08
N ASP A 490 7.01 6.43 30.88
CA ASP A 490 6.33 6.65 32.14
C ASP A 490 5.03 7.47 32.00
N ASP A 491 4.51 7.53 30.77
CA ASP A 491 3.29 8.23 30.37
C ASP A 491 3.35 9.76 30.56
N THR A 492 4.55 10.30 30.80
CA THR A 492 4.77 11.74 31.02
C THR A 492 5.50 12.43 29.88
N VAL A 493 5.21 13.72 29.72
CA VAL A 493 6.02 14.67 28.94
C VAL A 493 6.62 15.68 29.92
N ARG A 494 7.92 15.97 29.82
CA ARG A 494 8.61 16.89 30.73
C ARG A 494 9.25 18.03 29.96
N LEU A 495 9.19 19.24 30.52
CA LEU A 495 9.88 20.42 30.02
C LEU A 495 11.04 20.77 30.94
N TRP A 496 12.18 21.13 30.35
CA TRP A 496 13.43 21.41 31.04
C TRP A 496 14.02 22.73 30.56
N ASP A 497 14.65 23.47 31.45
CA ASP A 497 15.48 24.61 31.07
C ASP A 497 16.80 24.08 30.51
N ALA A 498 17.13 24.41 29.25
CA ALA A 498 18.30 23.88 28.54
C ALA A 498 19.63 24.35 29.15
N ASN A 499 19.63 25.53 29.78
CA ASN A 499 20.83 26.17 30.34
C ASN A 499 21.18 25.63 31.73
N THR A 500 20.20 25.28 32.53
CA THR A 500 20.36 24.85 33.92
C THR A 500 20.16 23.35 34.09
N GLY A 501 19.36 22.72 33.21
CA GLY A 501 18.92 21.33 33.32
C GLY A 501 17.79 21.12 34.33
N ASN A 502 17.22 22.20 34.87
CA ASN A 502 16.12 22.10 35.83
C ASN A 502 14.81 21.75 35.13
N GLU A 503 13.99 20.91 35.76
CA GLU A 503 12.63 20.65 35.30
C GLU A 503 11.74 21.88 35.51
N LEU A 504 11.03 22.28 34.46
CA LEU A 504 10.06 23.37 34.46
C LEU A 504 8.63 22.85 34.69
N HIS A 505 8.23 21.82 33.94
CA HIS A 505 6.90 21.22 34.00
C HIS A 505 6.95 19.70 33.80
N THR A 506 6.06 18.98 34.50
CA THR A 506 5.66 17.61 34.16
C THR A 506 4.21 17.63 33.69
N LEU A 507 3.99 17.24 32.44
CA LEU A 507 2.69 17.15 31.79
C LEU A 507 2.18 15.71 31.91
N THR A 508 0.98 15.57 32.47
CA THR A 508 0.34 14.26 32.68
C THR A 508 -1.01 14.22 31.98
N GLY A 509 -1.37 13.07 31.41
CA GLY A 509 -2.66 12.87 30.75
C GLY A 509 -2.69 11.73 29.75
N HIS A 510 -1.55 11.35 29.17
CA HIS A 510 -1.47 10.13 28.37
C HIS A 510 -1.70 8.88 29.25
N THR A 511 -2.28 7.84 28.65
CA THR A 511 -2.54 6.56 29.34
C THR A 511 -1.57 5.44 28.93
N ALA A 512 -0.62 5.79 28.06
CA ALA A 512 0.52 4.96 27.67
C ALA A 512 1.69 5.88 27.27
N GLY A 513 2.87 5.29 27.05
CA GLY A 513 4.11 6.04 26.85
C GLY A 513 4.02 7.13 25.78
N ALA A 514 4.54 8.31 26.08
CA ALA A 514 4.64 9.42 25.14
C ALA A 514 5.78 9.12 24.16
N ALA A 515 5.42 8.78 22.93
CA ALA A 515 6.35 8.21 21.98
C ALA A 515 7.17 9.26 21.23
N SER A 516 6.58 10.40 20.89
CA SER A 516 7.21 11.48 20.12
C SER A 516 6.74 12.83 20.66
N VAL A 517 7.66 13.78 20.85
CA VAL A 517 7.37 15.11 21.39
C VAL A 517 8.06 16.20 20.58
N LEU A 518 7.38 17.31 20.29
CA LEU A 518 7.94 18.43 19.53
C LEU A 518 7.28 19.75 19.94
N PHE A 519 8.01 20.85 19.73
CA PHE A 519 7.45 22.20 19.80
C PHE A 519 6.84 22.63 18.45
N SER A 520 5.81 23.46 18.49
CA SER A 520 5.35 24.22 17.33
C SER A 520 6.44 25.18 16.84
N PRO A 521 6.41 25.63 15.57
CA PRO A 521 7.44 26.51 15.01
C PRO A 521 7.61 27.85 15.74
N ASP A 522 6.53 28.34 16.36
CA ASP A 522 6.52 29.57 17.18
C ASP A 522 6.89 29.31 18.65
N GLY A 523 7.08 28.05 19.04
CA GLY A 523 7.44 27.62 20.39
C GLY A 523 6.31 27.70 21.42
N THR A 524 5.09 28.03 21.03
CA THR A 524 3.98 28.26 21.97
C THR A 524 3.25 26.99 22.39
N ILE A 525 3.31 25.95 21.55
CA ILE A 525 2.62 24.67 21.75
C ILE A 525 3.64 23.53 21.80
N VAL A 526 3.42 22.58 22.71
CA VAL A 526 4.05 21.27 22.69
C VAL A 526 3.04 20.25 22.17
N ALA A 527 3.42 19.43 21.21
CA ALA A 527 2.65 18.28 20.76
C ALA A 527 3.30 16.98 21.27
N SER A 528 2.47 16.02 21.70
CA SER A 528 2.92 14.70 22.13
C SER A 528 2.05 13.59 21.53
N GLY A 529 2.64 12.72 20.72
CA GLY A 529 2.00 11.48 20.23
C GLY A 529 2.32 10.31 21.15
N SER A 530 1.37 9.41 21.37
CA SER A 530 1.49 8.32 22.34
C SER A 530 1.03 6.96 21.81
N TYR A 531 1.48 5.91 22.50
CA TYR A 531 0.97 4.54 22.39
C TYR A 531 -0.48 4.37 22.88
N ASP A 532 -1.14 5.44 23.33
CA ASP A 532 -2.57 5.46 23.65
C ASP A 532 -3.47 5.87 22.46
N ASP A 533 -2.90 5.87 21.25
CA ASP A 533 -3.53 6.22 19.98
C ASP A 533 -3.93 7.70 19.85
N THR A 534 -3.50 8.56 20.78
CA THR A 534 -3.83 10.00 20.79
C THR A 534 -2.62 10.91 20.62
N VAL A 535 -2.87 12.10 20.09
CA VAL A 535 -1.96 13.24 20.22
C VAL A 535 -2.53 14.23 21.22
N ARG A 536 -1.70 14.73 22.14
CA ARG A 536 -2.06 15.81 23.04
C ARG A 536 -1.29 17.07 22.71
N LEU A 537 -1.97 18.20 22.78
CA LEU A 537 -1.42 19.54 22.59
C LEU A 537 -1.40 20.26 23.95
N TRP A 538 -0.30 20.92 24.25
CA TRP A 538 -0.06 21.57 25.54
C TRP A 538 0.48 22.98 25.30
N ASP A 539 0.15 23.91 26.19
CA ASP A 539 0.75 25.23 26.21
C ASP A 539 2.18 25.13 26.78
N ALA A 540 3.18 25.56 25.99
CA ALA A 540 4.59 25.42 26.33
C ALA A 540 5.02 26.23 27.56
N ASN A 541 4.34 27.36 27.83
CA ASN A 541 4.72 28.29 28.89
C ASN A 541 4.10 27.93 30.24
N THR A 542 2.90 27.36 30.21
CA THR A 542 2.10 27.06 31.42
C THR A 542 2.05 25.57 31.74
N GLY A 543 2.31 24.71 30.75
CA GLY A 543 2.13 23.27 30.84
C GLY A 543 0.66 22.82 30.85
N ASN A 544 -0.28 23.69 30.52
CA ASN A 544 -1.70 23.35 30.50
C ASN A 544 -2.05 22.53 29.25
N HIS A 545 -2.96 21.56 29.41
CA HIS A 545 -3.54 20.82 28.30
C HIS A 545 -4.46 21.73 27.46
N LEU A 546 -4.31 21.69 26.13
CA LEU A 546 -5.09 22.46 25.16
C LEU A 546 -6.12 21.57 24.46
N HIS A 547 -5.64 20.54 23.76
CA HIS A 547 -6.47 19.67 22.91
C HIS A 547 -5.98 18.22 22.95
N THR A 548 -6.90 17.29 22.70
CA THR A 548 -6.58 15.88 22.41
C THR A 548 -7.11 15.55 21.03
N LEU A 549 -6.22 15.17 20.12
CA LEU A 549 -6.53 14.75 18.76
C LEU A 549 -6.75 13.24 18.76
N THR A 550 -7.91 12.82 18.26
CA THR A 550 -8.31 11.41 18.16
C THR A 550 -8.72 11.09 16.73
N GLY A 551 -8.38 9.89 16.26
CA GLY A 551 -8.72 9.45 14.90
C GLY A 551 -7.90 8.26 14.41
N HIS A 552 -6.64 8.14 14.85
CA HIS A 552 -5.83 6.94 14.62
C HIS A 552 -6.44 5.72 15.34
N THR A 553 -6.25 4.54 14.74
CA THR A 553 -6.77 3.27 15.30
C THR A 553 -5.69 2.39 15.91
N ASP A 554 -4.45 2.88 15.94
CA ASP A 554 -3.29 2.25 16.55
C ASP A 554 -2.28 3.35 16.96
N SER A 555 -1.20 2.93 17.61
CA SER A 555 -0.24 3.79 18.29
C SER A 555 0.39 4.86 17.39
N ILE A 556 0.58 6.05 17.95
CA ILE A 556 1.23 7.17 17.26
C ILE A 556 2.69 7.20 17.68
N VAL A 557 3.58 7.05 16.70
CA VAL A 557 5.02 6.83 16.96
C VAL A 557 5.93 7.95 16.46
N SER A 558 5.42 8.80 15.56
CA SER A 558 6.14 9.95 15.01
C SER A 558 5.18 11.11 14.78
N ILE A 559 5.62 12.32 15.10
CA ILE A 559 4.92 13.56 14.79
C ILE A 559 5.88 14.54 14.11
N SER A 560 5.37 15.49 13.32
CA SER A 560 6.17 16.57 12.71
C SER A 560 5.32 17.80 12.47
N PHE A 561 5.83 18.98 12.82
CA PHE A 561 5.21 20.26 12.43
C PHE A 561 5.72 20.71 11.05
N SER A 562 4.83 21.32 10.26
CA SER A 562 5.21 22.15 9.13
C SER A 562 5.62 23.55 9.61
N PRO A 563 6.33 24.33 8.77
CA PRO A 563 6.66 25.72 9.09
C PRO A 563 5.44 26.63 9.34
N ASP A 564 4.27 26.29 8.78
CA ASP A 564 3.03 27.04 8.96
C ASP A 564 2.20 26.63 10.19
N GLY A 565 2.65 25.61 10.94
CA GLY A 565 2.01 25.15 12.17
C GLY A 565 1.02 23.99 11.99
N THR A 566 0.86 23.45 10.79
CA THR A 566 0.16 22.17 10.55
C THR A 566 0.93 21.01 11.17
N LEU A 567 0.22 20.06 11.80
CA LEU A 567 0.83 18.88 12.43
C LEU A 567 0.58 17.62 11.60
N ALA A 568 1.62 16.85 11.33
CA ALA A 568 1.56 15.51 10.75
C ALA A 568 1.81 14.44 11.82
N THR A 569 1.08 13.33 11.73
CA THR A 569 1.18 12.20 12.67
C THR A 569 1.30 10.89 11.89
N GLY A 570 2.31 10.08 12.20
CA GLY A 570 2.50 8.73 11.67
C GLY A 570 2.14 7.67 12.71
N SER A 571 1.39 6.65 12.28
CA SER A 571 0.84 5.61 13.15
C SER A 571 1.05 4.20 12.60
N TRP A 572 1.01 3.23 13.51
CA TRP A 572 0.97 1.80 13.20
C TRP A 572 -0.36 1.38 12.53
N ASP A 573 -1.34 2.26 12.43
CA ASP A 573 -2.52 2.05 11.59
C ASP A 573 -2.23 2.19 10.07
N ARG A 574 -0.96 2.37 9.70
CA ARG A 574 -0.44 2.49 8.32
C ARG A 574 -0.78 3.80 7.63
N THR A 575 -1.29 4.77 8.38
CA THR A 575 -1.69 6.08 7.84
C THR A 575 -0.84 7.21 8.37
N VAL A 576 -0.82 8.30 7.60
CA VAL A 576 -0.35 9.60 8.06
C VAL A 576 -1.54 10.54 8.10
N ARG A 577 -1.73 11.26 9.20
CA ARG A 577 -2.80 12.26 9.32
C ARG A 577 -2.24 13.66 9.49
N LEU A 578 -2.93 14.63 8.90
CA LEU A 578 -2.64 16.06 9.02
C LEU A 578 -3.71 16.73 9.87
N TRP A 579 -3.29 17.62 10.75
CA TRP A 579 -4.14 18.25 11.76
C TRP A 579 -3.92 19.76 11.79
N ASP A 580 -5.02 20.48 11.99
CA ASP A 580 -4.97 21.87 12.42
C ASP A 580 -4.89 21.90 13.95
N VAL A 581 -3.82 22.48 14.46
CA VAL A 581 -3.50 22.50 15.89
C VAL A 581 -4.32 23.55 16.66
N ASN A 582 -4.84 24.57 15.98
CA ASN A 582 -5.67 25.62 16.59
C ASN A 582 -7.10 25.16 16.80
N THR A 583 -7.64 24.38 15.86
CA THR A 583 -9.01 23.86 15.94
C THR A 583 -9.07 22.44 16.52
N GLY A 584 -7.97 21.70 16.44
CA GLY A 584 -7.90 20.27 16.75
C GLY A 584 -8.58 19.37 15.70
N SER A 585 -8.91 19.89 14.52
CA SER A 585 -9.57 19.13 13.47
C SER A 585 -8.58 18.42 12.55
N GLU A 586 -8.95 17.21 12.10
CA GLU A 586 -8.24 16.53 11.03
C GLU A 586 -8.46 17.26 9.69
N LEU A 587 -7.36 17.54 8.99
CA LEU A 587 -7.33 18.15 7.66
C LEU A 587 -7.33 17.10 6.55
N ARG A 588 -6.52 16.04 6.71
CA ARG A 588 -6.31 15.03 5.67
C ARG A 588 -5.76 13.73 6.26
N THR A 589 -6.19 12.60 5.71
CA THR A 589 -5.54 11.30 5.88
C THR A 589 -4.82 10.91 4.58
N LEU A 590 -3.55 10.53 4.69
CA LEU A 590 -2.73 9.96 3.62
C LEU A 590 -2.58 8.47 3.87
N ALA A 591 -3.01 7.66 2.90
CA ALA A 591 -2.96 6.21 2.95
C ALA A 591 -2.16 5.66 1.76
N GLY A 592 -1.36 4.63 1.97
CA GLY A 592 -0.56 4.05 0.90
C GLY A 592 0.54 3.08 1.31
N HIS A 593 0.97 3.11 2.57
CA HIS A 593 1.92 2.14 3.11
C HIS A 593 1.27 0.77 3.32
N ALA A 594 2.07 -0.30 3.12
CA ALA A 594 1.62 -1.67 3.29
C ALA A 594 1.77 -2.16 4.75
N ASP A 595 2.50 -1.42 5.57
CA ASP A 595 2.82 -1.74 6.97
C ASP A 595 2.90 -0.46 7.83
N ASP A 596 3.21 -0.61 9.11
CA ASP A 596 3.33 0.46 10.12
C ASP A 596 4.11 1.68 9.61
N VAL A 597 3.62 2.90 9.88
CA VAL A 597 4.37 4.13 9.59
C VAL A 597 5.14 4.55 10.84
N ASP A 598 6.46 4.37 10.81
CA ASP A 598 7.34 4.64 11.95
C ASP A 598 7.90 6.05 11.96
N GLY A 599 7.93 6.75 10.83
CA GLY A 599 8.49 8.10 10.72
C GLY A 599 7.69 9.02 9.80
N VAL A 600 7.55 10.28 10.20
CA VAL A 600 7.01 11.37 9.35
C VAL A 600 7.84 12.62 9.51
N ALA A 601 8.08 13.35 8.42
CA ALA A 601 8.81 14.62 8.45
C ALA A 601 8.34 15.58 7.37
N PHE A 602 8.05 16.83 7.75
CA PHE A 602 7.78 17.90 6.79
C PHE A 602 9.07 18.40 6.14
N GLY A 603 8.98 18.71 4.86
CA GLY A 603 9.96 19.50 4.15
C GLY A 603 9.95 20.95 4.65
N PRO A 604 11.09 21.67 4.60
CA PRO A 604 11.16 23.09 4.97
C PRO A 604 10.27 24.03 4.13
N ASP A 605 9.59 23.53 3.08
CA ASP A 605 8.64 24.32 2.28
C ASP A 605 7.25 24.32 2.90
N GLY A 606 6.99 23.42 3.85
CA GLY A 606 5.64 23.13 4.34
C GLY A 606 4.75 22.43 3.32
N ASN A 607 5.26 22.10 2.14
CA ASN A 607 4.46 21.58 1.03
C ASN A 607 4.80 20.14 0.65
N THR A 608 6.01 19.69 0.99
CA THR A 608 6.42 18.31 0.86
C THR A 608 6.36 17.65 2.24
N LEU A 609 5.85 16.42 2.31
CA LEU A 609 5.90 15.57 3.50
C LEU A 609 6.53 14.23 3.11
N VAL A 610 7.33 13.63 3.98
CA VAL A 610 7.77 12.25 3.81
C VAL A 610 7.27 11.37 4.92
N SER A 611 7.03 10.10 4.60
CA SER A 611 6.71 9.05 5.55
C SER A 611 7.56 7.81 5.30
N ALA A 612 8.06 7.20 6.38
CA ALA A 612 8.84 5.97 6.36
C ALA A 612 8.05 4.85 7.05
N SER A 613 8.11 3.65 6.49
CA SER A 613 7.34 2.50 6.97
C SER A 613 8.19 1.23 7.08
N LYS A 614 7.74 0.31 7.95
CA LYS A 614 8.25 -1.07 8.03
C LYS A 614 8.10 -1.85 6.73
N ASP A 615 7.27 -1.39 5.80
CA ASP A 615 7.18 -1.98 4.46
C ASP A 615 8.47 -1.82 3.63
N GLY A 616 9.48 -1.11 4.17
CA GLY A 616 10.78 -0.91 3.55
C GLY A 616 10.79 0.23 2.53
N THR A 617 9.80 1.11 2.59
CA THR A 617 9.67 2.24 1.67
C THR A 617 9.55 3.59 2.38
N VAL A 618 9.95 4.63 1.65
CA VAL A 618 9.67 6.02 1.99
C VAL A 618 8.78 6.60 0.91
N LEU A 619 7.63 7.14 1.29
CA LEU A 619 6.75 7.87 0.39
C LEU A 619 6.99 9.36 0.53
N VAL A 620 7.04 10.06 -0.61
CA VAL A 620 7.14 11.51 -0.68
C VAL A 620 5.79 12.05 -1.16
N TRP A 621 5.14 12.84 -0.32
CA TRP A 621 3.82 13.42 -0.53
C TRP A 621 3.93 14.88 -0.93
N GLU A 622 3.05 15.30 -1.83
CA GLU A 622 2.85 16.70 -2.18
C GLU A 622 1.50 17.16 -1.64
N LEU A 623 1.53 18.08 -0.67
CA LEU A 623 0.34 18.47 0.06
C LEU A 623 -0.47 19.53 -0.70
N ASN A 624 0.21 20.45 -1.39
CA ASN A 624 -0.38 21.42 -2.30
C ASN A 624 0.41 21.47 -3.63
N PRO A 625 0.04 20.71 -4.67
CA PRO A 625 0.76 20.68 -5.95
C PRO A 625 0.71 21.98 -6.80
N SER A 626 0.51 23.15 -6.18
CA SER A 626 0.45 24.42 -6.89
C SER A 626 0.74 25.64 -6.00
N THR A 627 1.99 25.82 -5.58
CA THR A 627 2.49 27.12 -5.08
C THR A 627 3.92 27.40 -5.57
N THR A 628 4.12 27.40 -6.88
CA THR A 628 5.27 28.12 -7.47
C THR A 628 4.83 29.13 -8.50
N SER A 629 4.99 30.40 -8.10
CA SER A 629 5.02 31.63 -8.90
C SER A 629 3.76 32.06 -9.63
N GLY A 630 2.99 32.92 -8.95
CA GLY A 630 2.39 34.15 -9.51
C GLY A 630 1.68 34.03 -10.85
N VAL A 631 0.48 33.45 -10.86
CA VAL A 631 -0.52 33.69 -11.91
C VAL A 631 -1.88 33.85 -11.23
N ILE A 632 -2.58 34.93 -11.60
CA ILE A 632 -3.96 35.25 -11.19
C ILE A 632 -4.85 34.04 -11.50
N GLU A 633 -5.60 33.55 -10.50
CA GLU A 633 -6.61 32.49 -10.70
C GLU A 633 -7.52 32.83 -11.89
N PRO A 634 -7.78 31.89 -12.82
CA PRO A 634 -8.80 32.12 -13.82
C PRO A 634 -10.18 32.19 -13.13
N PRO A 635 -11.10 33.04 -13.59
CA PRO A 635 -12.41 33.18 -12.97
C PRO A 635 -13.16 31.86 -13.01
N ARG A 636 -13.89 31.56 -11.92
CA ARG A 636 -14.77 30.40 -11.82
C ARG A 636 -15.75 30.35 -13.00
N PRO A 637 -16.14 29.17 -13.50
CA PRO A 637 -17.19 29.05 -14.50
C PRO A 637 -18.47 29.69 -13.95
N LYS A 638 -19.17 30.48 -14.76
CA LYS A 638 -20.45 31.09 -14.33
C LYS A 638 -21.55 30.04 -14.16
N GLU A 639 -21.33 28.86 -14.74
CA GLU A 639 -22.21 27.70 -14.75
C GLU A 639 -22.11 26.85 -13.46
N ASP A 640 -21.14 27.14 -12.57
CA ASP A 640 -21.08 26.58 -11.20
C ASP A 640 -21.97 27.43 -10.28
N VAL A 641 -23.24 27.07 -10.25
CA VAL A 641 -24.31 27.78 -9.53
C VAL A 641 -24.30 27.40 -8.04
N THR A 642 -23.79 26.22 -7.69
CA THR A 642 -23.75 25.70 -6.32
C THR A 642 -22.51 26.15 -5.54
N GLY A 643 -21.45 26.59 -6.23
CA GLY A 643 -20.24 27.13 -5.64
C GLY A 643 -19.28 26.07 -5.09
N ASP A 644 -19.39 24.82 -5.59
CA ASP A 644 -18.55 23.68 -5.20
C ASP A 644 -17.31 23.51 -6.10
N ALA A 645 -17.08 24.48 -7.00
CA ALA A 645 -16.00 24.52 -7.99
C ALA A 645 -16.09 23.46 -9.10
N ILE A 646 -17.22 22.75 -9.23
CA ILE A 646 -17.42 21.69 -10.23
C ILE A 646 -18.81 21.80 -10.86
N VAL A 647 -18.90 22.15 -12.15
CA VAL A 647 -20.18 22.13 -12.87
C VAL A 647 -20.70 20.69 -13.00
N ASN A 648 -21.78 20.38 -12.28
CA ASN A 648 -22.38 19.07 -12.18
C ASN A 648 -23.92 19.14 -12.20
N ILE A 649 -24.57 18.00 -12.06
CA ILE A 649 -26.03 17.89 -12.16
C ILE A 649 -26.78 18.68 -11.07
N GLN A 650 -26.13 18.96 -9.93
CA GLN A 650 -26.71 19.78 -8.86
C GLN A 650 -26.86 21.24 -9.29
N ASP A 651 -25.95 21.76 -10.11
CA ASP A 651 -26.09 23.09 -10.72
C ASP A 651 -27.29 23.13 -11.66
N LEU A 652 -27.48 22.08 -12.47
CA LEU A 652 -28.64 21.97 -13.36
C LEU A 652 -29.95 21.89 -12.57
N VAL A 653 -29.98 21.16 -11.46
CA VAL A 653 -31.13 21.08 -10.55
C VAL A 653 -31.42 22.43 -9.90
N SER A 654 -30.38 23.15 -9.49
CA SER A 654 -30.49 24.48 -8.88
C SER A 654 -31.15 25.46 -9.84
N VAL A 655 -30.70 25.52 -11.10
CA VAL A 655 -31.32 26.36 -12.15
C VAL A 655 -32.76 25.92 -12.43
N ALA A 656 -33.01 24.62 -12.62
CA ALA A 656 -34.33 24.09 -12.89
C ALA A 656 -35.36 24.42 -11.79
N SER A 657 -34.95 24.38 -10.52
CA SER A 657 -35.82 24.70 -9.38
C SER A 657 -36.22 26.17 -9.28
N ASN A 658 -35.50 27.05 -10.00
CA ASN A 658 -35.69 28.49 -10.00
C ASN A 658 -36.32 29.04 -11.30
N LEU A 659 -36.67 28.18 -12.26
CA LEU A 659 -37.29 28.59 -13.53
C LEU A 659 -38.54 29.45 -13.33
N GLY A 660 -38.57 30.60 -14.01
CA GLY A 660 -39.69 31.55 -13.98
C GLY A 660 -39.62 32.59 -12.86
N LYS A 661 -38.58 32.56 -12.01
CA LYS A 661 -38.30 33.66 -11.07
C LYS A 661 -37.64 34.83 -11.79
N SER A 662 -37.98 36.05 -11.38
CA SER A 662 -37.41 37.30 -11.90
C SER A 662 -37.00 38.23 -10.76
N GLY A 663 -35.92 39.00 -10.95
CA GLY A 663 -35.49 40.17 -10.15
C GLY A 663 -35.84 40.21 -8.64
N SER A 664 -37.10 40.49 -8.29
CA SER A 664 -37.58 40.62 -6.90
C SER A 664 -37.82 39.28 -6.17
N ASP A 665 -37.95 38.18 -6.91
CA ASP A 665 -38.30 36.85 -6.38
C ASP A 665 -37.07 35.96 -6.11
N LEU A 666 -35.87 36.40 -6.50
CA LEU A 666 -34.59 35.72 -6.27
C LEU A 666 -34.01 36.14 -4.90
N GLY A 667 -34.11 35.28 -3.88
CA GLY A 667 -33.64 35.56 -2.52
C GLY A 667 -32.22 35.02 -2.23
N GLN A 668 -31.45 35.72 -1.39
CA GLN A 668 -30.05 35.39 -0.98
C GLN A 668 -29.08 35.01 -2.14
N SER A 669 -27.82 34.76 -1.81
CA SER A 669 -26.72 34.63 -2.79
C SER A 669 -26.86 33.43 -3.76
N GLY A 670 -27.58 32.38 -3.38
CA GLY A 670 -27.78 31.17 -4.19
C GLY A 670 -28.80 31.33 -5.33
N ASP A 671 -29.94 31.98 -5.11
CA ASP A 671 -30.97 32.14 -6.16
C ASP A 671 -30.47 33.07 -7.29
N LYS A 672 -29.63 34.06 -6.96
CA LYS A 672 -29.02 34.95 -7.96
C LYS A 672 -27.96 34.26 -8.82
N ALA A 673 -27.36 33.18 -8.34
CA ALA A 673 -26.38 32.42 -9.11
C ALA A 673 -27.04 31.57 -10.20
N ALA A 674 -28.36 31.31 -10.12
CA ALA A 674 -29.10 30.53 -11.10
C ALA A 674 -29.40 31.28 -12.41
N ASP A 675 -29.23 32.60 -12.43
CA ASP A 675 -29.27 33.46 -13.63
C ASP A 675 -27.85 33.54 -14.23
N VAL A 676 -27.52 32.56 -15.06
CA VAL A 676 -26.15 32.33 -15.57
C VAL A 676 -25.82 33.31 -16.69
N ASN A 677 -26.81 33.69 -17.49
CA ASN A 677 -26.64 34.67 -18.56
C ASN A 677 -26.70 36.13 -18.06
N GLY A 678 -27.21 36.36 -16.84
CA GLY A 678 -27.28 37.66 -16.18
C GLY A 678 -28.36 38.58 -16.76
N ASP A 679 -29.41 38.02 -17.37
CA ASP A 679 -30.50 38.77 -18.00
C ASP A 679 -31.61 39.21 -17.01
N GLY A 680 -31.50 38.79 -15.75
CA GLY A 680 -32.43 39.11 -14.67
C GLY A 680 -33.62 38.15 -14.53
N THR A 681 -33.67 37.10 -15.35
CA THR A 681 -34.72 36.08 -15.35
C THR A 681 -34.16 34.67 -15.49
N VAL A 682 -34.46 33.78 -14.54
CA VAL A 682 -34.03 32.38 -14.65
C VAL A 682 -34.94 31.66 -15.63
N ASN A 683 -34.44 31.35 -16.82
CA ASN A 683 -35.22 30.78 -17.91
C ASN A 683 -34.51 29.60 -18.60
N ILE A 684 -35.10 29.09 -19.70
CA ILE A 684 -34.57 27.92 -20.39
C ILE A 684 -33.15 28.13 -20.95
N GLN A 685 -32.74 29.38 -21.20
CA GLN A 685 -31.38 29.70 -21.65
C GLN A 685 -30.34 29.39 -20.58
N ASP A 686 -30.58 29.76 -19.31
CA ASP A 686 -29.68 29.47 -18.19
C ASP A 686 -29.52 27.97 -17.99
N LEU A 687 -30.64 27.23 -18.08
CA LEU A 687 -30.64 25.78 -17.94
C LEU A 687 -29.83 25.09 -19.05
N VAL A 688 -29.95 25.58 -20.29
CA VAL A 688 -29.18 25.05 -21.43
C VAL A 688 -27.69 25.42 -21.31
N LEU A 689 -27.34 26.59 -20.77
CA LEU A 689 -25.94 26.99 -20.54
C LEU A 689 -25.27 26.08 -19.51
N VAL A 690 -25.91 25.84 -18.37
CA VAL A 690 -25.39 24.88 -17.37
C VAL A 690 -25.29 23.47 -17.97
N ALA A 691 -26.31 23.02 -18.71
CA ALA A 691 -26.29 21.73 -19.38
C ALA A 691 -25.13 21.60 -20.39
N SER A 692 -24.75 22.70 -21.05
CA SER A 692 -23.64 22.71 -22.02
C SER A 692 -22.26 22.54 -21.37
N ALA A 693 -22.13 22.96 -20.11
CA ALA A 693 -20.91 22.88 -19.33
C ALA A 693 -20.75 21.54 -18.58
N LEU A 694 -21.82 20.72 -18.52
CA LEU A 694 -21.74 19.36 -18.01
C LEU A 694 -20.76 18.51 -18.83
N GLY A 695 -19.73 17.98 -18.18
CA GLY A 695 -18.77 17.05 -18.79
C GLY A 695 -17.64 17.69 -19.61
N ALA A 696 -17.29 18.96 -19.36
CA ALA A 696 -16.16 19.63 -20.01
C ALA A 696 -14.77 19.37 -19.36
N GLY A 697 -14.67 18.49 -18.35
CA GLY A 697 -13.41 18.15 -17.65
C GLY A 697 -13.03 16.66 -17.74
N ALA A 698 -11.72 16.36 -17.59
CA ALA A 698 -11.12 15.02 -17.71
C ALA A 698 -11.54 14.00 -16.61
N SER A 699 -12.38 14.42 -15.68
CA SER A 699 -12.87 13.66 -14.53
C SER A 699 -14.40 13.75 -14.39
N ALA A 700 -15.13 13.88 -15.50
CA ALA A 700 -16.59 13.93 -15.47
C ALA A 700 -17.19 12.59 -14.99
N PRO A 701 -17.91 12.53 -13.85
CA PRO A 701 -18.58 11.31 -13.44
C PRO A 701 -19.68 10.96 -14.47
N ALA A 702 -19.78 9.67 -14.82
CA ALA A 702 -20.91 9.18 -15.58
C ALA A 702 -22.22 9.60 -14.90
N LEU A 703 -23.20 10.07 -15.69
CA LEU A 703 -24.55 10.42 -15.24
C LEU A 703 -25.10 9.34 -14.30
N ASN A 704 -25.00 9.58 -12.99
CA ASN A 704 -25.31 8.57 -11.98
C ASN A 704 -26.84 8.46 -11.85
N ALA A 705 -27.37 7.24 -11.70
CA ALA A 705 -28.81 6.97 -11.66
C ALA A 705 -29.55 7.65 -10.49
N HIS A 706 -28.82 8.12 -9.47
CA HIS A 706 -29.36 8.91 -8.36
C HIS A 706 -29.57 10.39 -8.70
N ALA A 707 -28.73 10.97 -9.56
CA ALA A 707 -28.81 12.36 -9.98
C ALA A 707 -30.00 12.62 -10.93
N LEU A 708 -30.37 11.60 -11.71
CA LEU A 708 -31.50 11.61 -12.64
C LEU A 708 -32.88 11.60 -11.94
N GLN A 709 -32.93 11.44 -10.62
CA GLN A 709 -34.18 11.34 -9.84
C GLN A 709 -34.87 12.70 -9.60
N ALA A 710 -34.18 13.80 -9.86
CA ALA A 710 -34.70 15.16 -9.68
C ALA A 710 -35.62 15.63 -10.82
N PHE A 711 -35.61 14.94 -11.96
CA PHE A 711 -36.33 15.36 -13.18
C PHE A 711 -37.35 14.30 -13.60
N SER A 712 -38.55 14.72 -14.00
CA SER A 712 -39.47 13.82 -14.70
C SER A 712 -39.19 13.82 -16.20
N THR A 713 -39.53 12.73 -16.90
CA THR A 713 -39.46 12.70 -18.38
C THR A 713 -40.32 13.80 -19.00
N VAL A 714 -41.42 14.17 -18.36
CA VAL A 714 -42.34 15.24 -18.78
C VAL A 714 -41.65 16.62 -18.69
N ASP A 715 -40.88 16.86 -17.63
CA ASP A 715 -40.16 18.14 -17.46
C ASP A 715 -39.04 18.28 -18.49
N LEU A 716 -38.27 17.20 -18.73
CA LEU A 716 -37.21 17.17 -19.74
C LEU A 716 -37.77 17.31 -21.17
N GLU A 717 -38.90 16.67 -21.49
CA GLU A 717 -39.58 16.84 -22.78
C GLU A 717 -40.04 18.28 -22.99
N LYS A 718 -40.58 18.92 -21.95
CA LYS A 718 -40.97 20.33 -21.98
C LYS A 718 -39.76 21.24 -22.18
N TRP A 719 -38.68 21.03 -21.45
CA TRP A 719 -37.43 21.80 -21.60
C TRP A 719 -36.81 21.63 -22.97
N LEU A 720 -36.82 20.41 -23.53
CA LEU A 720 -36.35 20.16 -24.90
C LEU A 720 -37.23 20.85 -25.94
N GLN A 721 -38.55 20.90 -25.74
CA GLN A 721 -39.45 21.62 -26.62
C GLN A 721 -39.16 23.13 -26.62
N GLU A 722 -38.90 23.71 -25.45
CA GLU A 722 -38.55 25.12 -25.27
C GLU A 722 -37.14 25.44 -25.77
N ALA A 723 -36.14 24.59 -25.47
CA ALA A 723 -34.75 24.73 -25.91
C ALA A 723 -34.60 24.66 -27.44
N ARG A 724 -35.45 23.89 -28.14
CA ARG A 724 -35.50 23.85 -29.61
C ARG A 724 -35.93 25.17 -30.27
N GLN A 725 -36.51 26.10 -29.51
CA GLN A 725 -36.88 27.43 -29.99
C GLN A 725 -35.76 28.47 -29.79
N LEU A 726 -34.65 28.10 -29.14
CA LEU A 726 -33.50 28.99 -28.92
C LEU A 726 -32.68 29.18 -30.21
N PRO A 727 -31.91 30.28 -30.33
CA PRO A 727 -31.04 30.51 -31.48
C PRO A 727 -29.86 29.51 -31.49
N LEU A 728 -30.04 28.37 -32.14
CA LEU A 728 -29.05 27.28 -32.28
C LEU A 728 -27.83 27.64 -33.16
N THR A 729 -27.54 28.92 -33.36
CA THR A 729 -26.27 29.39 -33.95
C THR A 729 -25.14 29.42 -32.92
N ASP A 730 -25.46 29.39 -31.63
CA ASP A 730 -24.48 29.33 -30.54
C ASP A 730 -24.09 27.86 -30.21
N PRO A 731 -22.79 27.51 -30.24
CA PRO A 731 -22.31 26.17 -29.87
C PRO A 731 -22.68 25.72 -28.44
N ALA A 732 -22.78 26.64 -27.48
CA ALA A 732 -23.17 26.32 -26.11
C ALA A 732 -24.62 25.81 -26.07
N PHE A 733 -25.54 26.48 -26.78
CA PHE A 733 -26.93 26.03 -26.86
C PHE A 733 -27.08 24.69 -27.61
N GLN A 734 -26.29 24.45 -28.66
CA GLN A 734 -26.27 23.15 -29.35
C GLN A 734 -25.79 22.02 -28.42
N ARG A 735 -24.73 22.27 -27.66
CA ARG A 735 -24.17 21.28 -26.71
C ARG A 735 -25.12 21.02 -25.55
N GLY A 736 -25.72 22.06 -24.98
CA GLY A 736 -26.72 21.93 -23.92
C GLY A 736 -27.94 21.15 -24.38
N LEU A 737 -28.43 21.38 -25.61
CA LEU A 737 -29.54 20.61 -26.18
C LEU A 737 -29.21 19.11 -26.29
N LEU A 738 -28.01 18.77 -26.78
CA LEU A 738 -27.56 17.38 -26.90
C LEU A 738 -27.50 16.67 -25.55
N ILE A 739 -27.00 17.36 -24.52
CA ILE A 739 -26.92 16.80 -23.15
C ILE A 739 -28.33 16.59 -22.57
N LEU A 740 -29.27 17.50 -22.80
CA LEU A 740 -30.68 17.32 -22.41
C LEU A 740 -31.36 16.15 -23.15
N GLU A 741 -31.05 15.93 -24.43
CA GLU A 741 -31.53 14.76 -25.18
C GLU A 741 -30.95 13.45 -24.65
N GLN A 742 -29.67 13.44 -24.29
CA GLN A 742 -29.01 12.30 -23.66
C GLN A 742 -29.60 12.00 -22.28
N LEU A 743 -29.86 13.03 -21.47
CA LEU A 743 -30.54 12.93 -20.18
C LEU A 743 -31.94 12.30 -20.33
N LEU A 744 -32.75 12.78 -21.28
CA LEU A 744 -34.06 12.19 -21.56
C LEU A 744 -33.94 10.71 -21.96
N GLY A 745 -32.98 10.39 -22.83
CA GLY A 745 -32.71 9.00 -23.26
C GLY A 745 -32.33 8.06 -22.13
N THR A 746 -31.65 8.55 -21.08
CA THR A 746 -31.35 7.76 -19.87
C THR A 746 -32.55 7.53 -18.96
N LEU A 747 -33.58 8.39 -19.03
CA LEU A 747 -34.75 8.37 -18.15
C LEU A 747 -35.98 7.69 -18.75
N THR A 748 -36.00 7.42 -20.06
CA THR A 748 -37.08 6.68 -20.73
C THR A 748 -36.83 5.16 -20.67
N PRO A 749 -37.53 4.38 -19.82
CA PRO A 749 -37.33 2.94 -19.74
C PRO A 749 -37.80 2.28 -21.05
N LYS A 750 -36.93 1.51 -21.70
CA LYS A 750 -37.31 0.81 -22.94
C LYS A 750 -38.20 -0.41 -22.70
N GLN A 751 -38.28 -0.91 -21.46
CA GLN A 751 -39.06 -2.09 -21.09
C GLN A 751 -39.68 -1.93 -19.69
N THR A 752 -40.90 -2.42 -19.52
CA THR A 752 -41.54 -2.57 -18.21
C THR A 752 -40.86 -3.71 -17.45
N ALA A 753 -40.42 -3.48 -16.21
CA ALA A 753 -39.71 -4.48 -15.42
C ALA A 753 -39.89 -4.30 -13.91
N LEU A 754 -39.83 -5.42 -13.18
CA LEU A 754 -39.70 -5.44 -11.72
C LEU A 754 -38.21 -5.44 -11.36
N LEU A 755 -37.74 -4.36 -10.75
CA LEU A 755 -36.32 -4.12 -10.50
C LEU A 755 -35.83 -4.90 -9.26
N PRO A 756 -34.52 -5.17 -9.15
CA PRO A 756 -33.96 -5.78 -7.95
C PRO A 756 -34.17 -4.89 -6.73
N ASN A 757 -34.63 -5.50 -5.63
CA ASN A 757 -34.45 -4.95 -4.29
C ASN A 757 -33.68 -5.94 -3.41
N TYR A 758 -32.97 -5.39 -2.44
CA TYR A 758 -32.29 -6.13 -1.39
C TYR A 758 -32.95 -5.75 -0.05
N PRO A 759 -34.15 -6.30 0.24
CA PRO A 759 -34.86 -5.99 1.47
C PRO A 759 -34.02 -6.45 2.66
N ASN A 760 -34.01 -5.66 3.72
CA ASN A 760 -33.35 -6.05 4.96
C ASN A 760 -34.05 -7.32 5.48
N PRO A 761 -33.37 -8.48 5.59
CA PRO A 761 -34.03 -9.70 6.00
C PRO A 761 -34.61 -9.61 7.42
N PHE A 762 -34.09 -8.73 8.27
CA PHE A 762 -34.56 -8.53 9.65
C PHE A 762 -35.67 -7.47 9.79
N ASN A 763 -36.04 -6.78 8.71
CA ASN A 763 -37.14 -5.82 8.71
C ASN A 763 -38.10 -6.11 7.53
N PRO A 764 -39.35 -6.53 7.80
CA PRO A 764 -40.31 -6.84 6.73
C PRO A 764 -40.77 -5.59 5.95
N GLU A 765 -40.47 -4.39 6.43
CA GLU A 765 -40.70 -3.13 5.73
C GLU A 765 -39.75 -2.98 4.53
N THR A 766 -40.31 -2.82 3.32
CA THR A 766 -39.50 -2.69 2.10
C THR A 766 -40.16 -1.84 1.02
N TRP A 767 -39.30 -1.19 0.23
CA TRP A 767 -39.67 -0.57 -1.04
C TRP A 767 -39.42 -1.55 -2.18
N ILE A 768 -40.40 -1.69 -3.07
CA ILE A 768 -40.38 -2.60 -4.21
C ILE A 768 -40.25 -1.75 -5.48
N PRO A 769 -39.05 -1.70 -6.08
CA PRO A 769 -38.77 -0.85 -7.21
C PRO A 769 -39.25 -1.48 -8.52
N TYR A 770 -39.79 -0.67 -9.42
CA TYR A 770 -40.23 -1.11 -10.74
C TYR A 770 -40.01 -0.02 -11.80
N GLN A 771 -40.13 -0.36 -13.07
CA GLN A 771 -40.11 0.61 -14.17
C GLN A 771 -41.20 0.29 -15.19
N LEU A 772 -41.74 1.32 -15.85
CA LEU A 772 -42.79 1.21 -16.85
C LEU A 772 -42.32 1.82 -18.18
N ALA A 773 -42.41 1.06 -19.26
CA ALA A 773 -42.15 1.57 -20.62
C ALA A 773 -43.38 2.24 -21.26
N THR A 774 -44.58 1.95 -20.76
CA THR A 774 -45.85 2.56 -21.17
C THR A 774 -46.70 2.82 -19.93
N PRO A 775 -47.59 3.84 -19.92
CA PRO A 775 -48.51 4.04 -18.81
C PRO A 775 -49.37 2.80 -18.60
N ALA A 776 -49.49 2.35 -17.35
CA ALA A 776 -50.17 1.08 -17.02
C ALA A 776 -50.82 1.14 -15.64
N ASN A 777 -51.86 0.32 -15.41
CA ASN A 777 -52.43 0.15 -14.08
C ASN A 777 -51.58 -0.83 -13.26
N VAL A 778 -50.97 -0.34 -12.18
CA VAL A 778 -49.97 -1.10 -11.42
C VAL A 778 -50.55 -1.67 -10.13
N LYS A 779 -50.31 -2.98 -9.94
CA LYS A 779 -50.63 -3.71 -8.72
C LYS A 779 -49.45 -4.57 -8.29
N ILE A 780 -49.17 -4.62 -6.99
CA ILE A 780 -48.23 -5.58 -6.40
C ILE A 780 -48.97 -6.54 -5.46
N SER A 781 -48.84 -7.83 -5.73
CA SER A 781 -49.43 -8.90 -4.91
C SER A 781 -48.37 -9.70 -4.19
N ILE A 782 -48.48 -9.82 -2.87
CA ILE A 782 -47.52 -10.50 -2.00
C ILE A 782 -48.13 -11.82 -1.54
N HIS A 783 -47.41 -12.92 -1.73
CA HIS A 783 -47.84 -14.27 -1.39
C HIS A 783 -46.81 -14.93 -0.45
N ALA A 784 -47.26 -15.80 0.44
CA ALA A 784 -46.40 -16.67 1.23
C ALA A 784 -45.90 -17.86 0.39
N ALA A 785 -44.93 -18.62 0.92
CA ALA A 785 -44.34 -19.78 0.24
C ALA A 785 -45.35 -20.89 -0.12
N ASP A 786 -46.47 -20.97 0.59
CA ASP A 786 -47.59 -21.88 0.33
C ASP A 786 -48.56 -21.37 -0.75
N GLY A 787 -48.28 -20.19 -1.34
CA GLY A 787 -49.11 -19.56 -2.36
C GLY A 787 -50.28 -18.74 -1.81
N LYS A 788 -50.46 -18.64 -0.49
CA LYS A 788 -51.53 -17.83 0.10
C LYS A 788 -51.25 -16.34 -0.08
N LEU A 789 -52.25 -15.58 -0.53
CA LEU A 789 -52.16 -14.12 -0.65
C LEU A 789 -52.05 -13.48 0.74
N VAL A 790 -51.03 -12.65 0.91
CA VAL A 790 -50.69 -11.94 2.16
C VAL A 790 -51.14 -10.48 2.09
N GLN A 791 -50.84 -9.78 1.00
CA GLN A 791 -51.17 -8.37 0.83
C GLN A 791 -51.31 -7.99 -0.67
N ASN A 792 -52.13 -6.98 -0.96
CA ASN A 792 -52.28 -6.37 -2.28
C ASN A 792 -52.09 -4.86 -2.21
N LEU A 793 -51.11 -4.34 -2.95
CA LEU A 793 -50.84 -2.91 -3.10
C LEU A 793 -51.38 -2.46 -4.47
N ALA A 794 -52.49 -1.74 -4.48
CA ALA A 794 -53.06 -1.15 -5.69
C ALA A 794 -52.53 0.28 -5.86
N LEU A 795 -51.60 0.49 -6.80
CA LEU A 795 -50.94 1.77 -7.03
C LEU A 795 -51.66 2.63 -8.08
N GLY A 796 -52.68 2.07 -8.76
CA GLY A 796 -53.45 2.75 -9.79
C GLY A 796 -52.66 2.96 -11.09
N THR A 797 -53.18 3.84 -11.95
CA THR A 797 -52.55 4.18 -13.23
C THR A 797 -51.29 4.99 -13.00
N GLN A 798 -50.17 4.46 -13.46
CA GLN A 798 -48.84 5.05 -13.34
C GLN A 798 -48.30 5.38 -14.74
N GLY A 799 -47.59 6.51 -14.86
CA GLY A 799 -46.97 6.96 -16.12
C GLY A 799 -45.68 6.22 -16.48
N ILE A 800 -45.09 6.56 -17.63
CA ILE A 800 -43.77 6.04 -18.04
C ILE A 800 -42.72 6.52 -17.03
N GLY A 801 -41.81 5.62 -16.64
CA GLY A 801 -40.67 6.01 -15.81
C GLY A 801 -40.17 4.93 -14.86
N ILE A 802 -39.13 5.29 -14.11
CA ILE A 802 -38.48 4.45 -13.10
C ILE A 802 -39.01 4.81 -11.70
N TYR A 803 -39.49 3.81 -10.97
CA TYR A 803 -40.10 3.91 -9.65
C TYR A 803 -39.21 3.18 -8.63
N ALA A 804 -38.01 3.72 -8.35
CA ALA A 804 -37.01 3.07 -7.50
C ALA A 804 -36.71 3.78 -6.16
N SER A 805 -37.07 5.05 -6.02
CA SER A 805 -36.85 5.83 -4.78
C SER A 805 -37.90 5.53 -3.71
N ARG A 806 -37.63 5.87 -2.45
CA ARG A 806 -38.60 5.69 -1.34
C ARG A 806 -39.93 6.42 -1.56
N SER A 807 -39.92 7.53 -2.29
CA SER A 807 -41.10 8.34 -2.59
C SER A 807 -41.93 7.83 -3.77
N ARG A 808 -41.38 6.94 -4.61
CA ARG A 808 -42.02 6.47 -5.85
C ARG A 808 -42.20 4.95 -5.93
N ALA A 809 -41.30 4.18 -5.32
CA ALA A 809 -41.39 2.73 -5.28
C ALA A 809 -42.62 2.30 -4.47
N ALA A 810 -43.12 1.10 -4.76
CA ALA A 810 -44.24 0.55 -4.01
C ALA A 810 -43.79 0.20 -2.60
N TYR A 811 -44.49 0.70 -1.60
CA TYR A 811 -44.13 0.49 -0.21
C TYR A 811 -44.96 -0.64 0.42
N TRP A 812 -44.27 -1.57 1.07
CA TRP A 812 -44.89 -2.57 1.93
C TRP A 812 -44.37 -2.42 3.35
N ASP A 813 -45.27 -2.28 4.31
CA ASP A 813 -44.99 -2.11 5.74
C ASP A 813 -44.77 -3.43 6.49
N GLY A 814 -44.66 -4.54 5.76
CA GLY A 814 -44.47 -5.87 6.35
C GLY A 814 -45.71 -6.44 7.04
N LYS A 815 -46.91 -5.93 6.72
CA LYS A 815 -48.18 -6.40 7.30
C LYS A 815 -49.09 -7.07 6.27
N ASN A 816 -49.92 -8.00 6.74
CA ASN A 816 -50.96 -8.63 5.93
C ASN A 816 -52.18 -7.68 5.76
N ALA A 817 -53.18 -8.11 4.99
CA ALA A 817 -54.40 -7.33 4.76
C ALA A 817 -55.22 -6.99 6.02
N LEU A 818 -54.98 -7.66 7.16
CA LEU A 818 -55.61 -7.40 8.46
C LEU A 818 -54.78 -6.46 9.34
N GLY A 819 -53.62 -5.98 8.85
CA GLY A 819 -52.70 -5.12 9.61
C GLY A 819 -51.79 -5.88 10.58
N GLU A 820 -51.73 -7.20 10.48
CA GLU A 820 -50.89 -8.04 11.33
C GLU A 820 -49.50 -8.21 10.70
N SER A 821 -48.48 -8.19 11.55
CA SER A 821 -47.09 -8.40 11.15
C SER A 821 -46.87 -9.79 10.55
N VAL A 822 -46.19 -9.89 9.40
CA VAL A 822 -45.85 -11.21 8.81
C VAL A 822 -44.78 -11.95 9.63
N ALA A 823 -44.78 -13.29 9.54
CA ALA A 823 -43.84 -14.16 10.24
C ALA A 823 -42.50 -14.30 9.46
N SER A 824 -41.48 -14.87 10.09
CA SER A 824 -40.25 -15.28 9.40
C SER A 824 -40.58 -16.33 8.33
N GLY A 825 -40.05 -16.17 7.12
CA GLY A 825 -40.33 -17.06 6.01
C GLY A 825 -40.00 -16.49 4.64
N ILE A 826 -40.28 -17.28 3.61
CA ILE A 826 -40.11 -16.88 2.21
C ILE A 826 -41.43 -16.31 1.69
N TYR A 827 -41.35 -15.13 1.09
CA TYR A 827 -42.46 -14.42 0.46
C TYR A 827 -42.14 -14.14 -1.01
N PHE A 828 -43.19 -14.08 -1.83
CA PHE A 828 -43.10 -13.75 -3.25
C PHE A 828 -43.94 -12.51 -3.54
N TYR A 829 -43.32 -11.47 -4.08
CA TYR A 829 -44.04 -10.28 -4.54
C TYR A 829 -44.10 -10.28 -6.06
N THR A 830 -45.29 -9.99 -6.59
CA THR A 830 -45.59 -10.03 -8.02
C THR A 830 -46.08 -8.68 -8.48
N LEU A 831 -45.34 -8.05 -9.39
CA LEU A 831 -45.77 -6.88 -10.12
C LEU A 831 -46.71 -7.29 -11.25
N THR A 832 -47.87 -6.65 -11.34
CA THR A 832 -48.79 -6.71 -12.46
C THR A 832 -48.99 -5.30 -12.99
N ALA A 833 -48.66 -5.09 -14.27
CA ALA A 833 -48.85 -3.83 -14.98
C ALA A 833 -49.56 -4.16 -16.30
N ASP A 834 -50.89 -4.09 -16.30
CA ASP A 834 -51.76 -4.60 -17.37
C ASP A 834 -51.39 -6.04 -17.80
N ASN A 835 -50.79 -6.23 -18.98
CA ASN A 835 -50.38 -7.54 -19.51
C ASN A 835 -48.99 -8.00 -19.00
N PHE A 836 -48.23 -7.14 -18.35
CA PHE A 836 -46.90 -7.48 -17.81
C PHE A 836 -47.02 -8.08 -16.41
N ARG A 837 -46.33 -9.21 -16.18
CA ARG A 837 -46.26 -9.88 -14.88
C ARG A 837 -44.84 -10.33 -14.57
N ALA A 838 -44.32 -9.95 -13.41
CA ALA A 838 -43.02 -10.41 -12.92
C ALA A 838 -43.06 -10.70 -11.42
N THR A 839 -42.40 -11.77 -10.98
CA THR A 839 -42.39 -12.23 -9.59
C THR A 839 -40.96 -12.34 -9.08
N ARG A 840 -40.73 -11.93 -7.84
CA ARG A 840 -39.44 -12.06 -7.15
C ARG A 840 -39.62 -12.64 -5.74
N ARG A 841 -38.56 -13.28 -5.25
CA ARG A 841 -38.50 -13.87 -3.91
C ARG A 841 -37.94 -12.88 -2.89
N MET A 842 -38.38 -13.01 -1.64
CA MET A 842 -37.89 -12.27 -0.49
C MET A 842 -37.83 -13.21 0.72
N LEU A 843 -36.81 -13.05 1.56
CA LEU A 843 -36.64 -13.77 2.81
C LEU A 843 -36.80 -12.80 3.97
N ILE A 844 -37.64 -13.17 4.94
CA ILE A 844 -37.83 -12.44 6.20
C ILE A 844 -37.35 -13.35 7.33
N LEU A 845 -36.40 -12.87 8.12
CA LEU A 845 -35.79 -13.48 9.29
C LEU A 845 -36.10 -12.57 10.49
N LYS A 846 -37.32 -12.65 11.03
CA LYS A 846 -37.62 -12.07 12.36
C LYS A 846 -37.04 -12.94 13.46
#